data_AF-A0AAV5A1K3-F1
#
_entry.id   AF-A0AAV5A1K3-F1
#
_cell.length_a   1.000
_cell.length_b   1.000
_cell.length_c   1.000
_cell.angle_alpha   90.00
_cell.angle_beta   90.00
_cell.angle_gamma   90.00
#
_symmetry.space_group_name_H-M   'P 1'
#
loop_
_entity.id
_entity.type
_entity.pdbx_description
1 polymer ?
#
loop_
_entity_poly.entity_id
_entity_poly.type
_entity_poly.pdbx_seq_one_letter_code
_entity_poly.pdbx_strand_id
1 'polypeptide(L)'
;MVSSPSTTTEDRLFEPLKLGTITLQHRIALAPLTRCRAALSHVHNATLAKEYYAQRGSEPGTLLITEATFISKGAGGYKNIPGIWSEEQCRAWKTVTTAVHKNKSFIFCQLWALGRAARPVVLDEEDHQPYIAPSSTRLPGRPETPLPRALTVPEIKTYVRDYAQAAKNAIVSSGFDGVEVHAANGYLIDQFTQSMTNLRDDDYGGDVPRRAKFLLEVMNAVCEAVGEEKVGIRLSPWNNFQGMGMEDPIPQFSYIIEQLKVAFPRLAYVHIVEPDPGKGLERQSDILRELWAPRPFLSCNEHEPKTARQAALRSENEVVVFGRHFISNPDLPNRIRKRLPLTPYNHDTFYTTESPVGYIDYPFIQDFIIGKVWISSVMIGLPLFLSWAAGQKILVASYSSKVFTLSFDPSTTPPSLTLLSALEVGHHPSWIVPHPIDKTVIFTATEEANGIVKALKYDLETGIGSILSETSSGGADPCHLAILDNELLVANYSSGIMSVFPLTSNSPYLPSTFTQLVQFSGTGPILSRQEASHPHQVLIHPERPEVLIPDLGADKVWRLQKDNKEQQQWVITDELATSPGGGPRHGVIIGENLYLLMELSNEVTAYKFPALPSEPSLIGIVPTMSNPPANPLEMDPPPLSAEILSPPISAEFPKKYLYVTNRNDRDVRGDILSIFEITESGIPRLVNEIRTELNHLRGIWIDEDYKYLISGSAFGDEVKIFERKNGGVDLDEIVSLKGVQNPTHFHWLPQSE
;
A
#
# COMPACT_ATOMS: atom_id res chain seq x y z
N MET A 1 48.46 28.71 4.23
CA MET A 1 47.91 27.37 4.50
C MET A 1 46.53 27.57 5.11
N VAL A 2 45.50 27.52 4.29
CA VAL A 2 44.11 27.66 4.72
C VAL A 2 43.57 26.25 4.85
N SER A 3 43.17 25.89 6.07
CA SER A 3 42.56 24.62 6.42
C SER A 3 41.28 24.40 5.62
N SER A 4 41.20 23.24 4.97
CA SER A 4 40.03 22.70 4.29
C SER A 4 38.76 22.75 5.18
N PRO A 5 37.60 23.15 4.63
CA PRO A 5 36.33 23.03 5.34
C PRO A 5 35.96 21.55 5.52
N SER A 6 35.55 21.19 6.72
CA SER A 6 35.16 19.85 7.15
C SER A 6 33.96 19.32 6.36
N THR A 7 34.02 18.03 6.05
CA THR A 7 33.00 17.19 5.40
C THR A 7 31.58 17.43 5.90
N THR A 8 30.64 17.46 4.96
CA THR A 8 29.19 17.51 5.09
C THR A 8 28.67 16.44 6.07
N THR A 9 27.77 16.83 6.98
CA THR A 9 27.03 15.97 7.91
C THR A 9 26.01 15.10 7.17
N GLU A 10 26.50 14.12 6.40
CA GLU A 10 25.74 13.22 5.53
C GLU A 10 25.12 12.04 6.31
N ASP A 11 23.79 11.97 6.38
CA ASP A 11 22.93 10.83 6.79
C ASP A 11 23.47 9.89 7.91
N ARG A 12 23.47 10.38 9.16
CA ARG A 12 23.90 9.66 10.39
C ARG A 12 23.34 8.24 10.53
N LEU A 13 22.18 7.95 9.92
CA LEU A 13 21.56 6.63 9.93
C LEU A 13 22.44 5.54 9.28
N PHE A 14 23.39 5.92 8.42
CA PHE A 14 24.31 5.00 7.73
C PHE A 14 25.76 5.14 8.17
N GLU A 15 26.02 5.89 9.23
CA GLU A 15 27.34 5.94 9.85
C GLU A 15 27.57 4.69 10.71
N PRO A 16 28.77 4.08 10.67
CA PRO A 16 29.13 3.01 11.57
C PRO A 16 28.99 3.40 13.04
N LEU A 17 28.65 2.45 13.89
CA LEU A 17 28.54 2.65 15.33
C LEU A 17 29.05 1.41 16.08
N LYS A 18 29.93 1.62 17.07
CA LYS A 18 30.35 0.55 17.97
C LYS A 18 29.30 0.35 19.06
N LEU A 19 28.83 -0.89 19.18
CA LEU A 19 27.87 -1.31 20.19
C LEU A 19 28.48 -2.51 20.93
N GLY A 20 28.93 -2.28 22.17
CA GLY A 20 29.63 -3.30 22.94
C GLY A 20 30.87 -3.85 22.20
N THR A 21 30.84 -5.14 21.85
CA THR A 21 31.92 -5.82 21.11
C THR A 21 31.78 -5.79 19.59
N ILE A 22 30.64 -5.34 19.06
CA ILE A 22 30.35 -5.33 17.62
C ILE A 22 30.43 -3.92 17.04
N THR A 23 30.65 -3.82 15.73
CA THR A 23 30.62 -2.56 14.98
C THR A 23 29.60 -2.65 13.87
N LEU A 24 28.48 -1.95 14.06
CA LEU A 24 27.45 -1.81 13.05
C LEU A 24 27.96 -0.99 11.88
N GLN A 25 27.50 -1.31 10.67
CA GLN A 25 27.83 -0.53 9.46
C GLN A 25 26.75 0.50 9.12
N HIS A 26 25.61 0.44 9.82
CA HIS A 26 24.55 1.43 9.80
C HIS A 26 23.74 1.32 11.08
N ARG A 27 22.89 2.31 11.36
CA ARG A 27 22.17 2.45 12.63
C ARG A 27 20.70 2.09 12.49
N ILE A 28 20.43 1.04 11.71
CA ILE A 28 19.09 0.47 11.48
C ILE A 28 19.13 -0.96 12.04
N ALA A 29 18.23 -1.27 12.98
CA ALA A 29 18.16 -2.58 13.62
C ALA A 29 16.78 -3.23 13.46
N LEU A 30 16.74 -4.56 13.40
CA LEU A 30 15.50 -5.33 13.47
C LEU A 30 15.01 -5.37 14.92
N ALA A 31 13.75 -4.96 15.12
CA ALA A 31 13.10 -5.06 16.42
C ALA A 31 12.86 -6.53 16.82
N PRO A 32 12.78 -6.80 18.13
CA PRO A 32 12.30 -8.09 18.63
C PRO A 32 10.81 -8.26 18.30
N LEU A 33 10.48 -9.26 17.46
CA LEU A 33 9.15 -9.47 16.90
C LEU A 33 8.73 -10.94 17.06
N THR A 34 7.81 -11.23 17.98
CA THR A 34 7.21 -12.57 18.10
C THR A 34 6.49 -12.97 16.83
N ARG A 35 6.82 -14.13 16.24
CA ARG A 35 6.22 -14.61 14.97
C ARG A 35 5.53 -15.97 15.06
N CYS A 36 5.59 -16.68 16.18
CA CYS A 36 4.89 -17.96 16.38
C CYS A 36 5.34 -19.10 15.42
N ARG A 37 6.61 -19.11 14.99
CA ARG A 37 7.17 -20.13 14.05
C ARG A 37 8.06 -21.19 14.72
N ALA A 38 8.12 -21.23 16.05
CA ALA A 38 8.72 -22.37 16.74
C ALA A 38 7.74 -23.55 16.77
N ALA A 39 8.27 -24.77 16.91
CA ALA A 39 7.43 -25.94 17.17
C ALA A 39 6.78 -25.84 18.55
N LEU A 40 5.78 -26.68 18.82
CA LEU A 40 5.15 -26.79 20.15
C LEU A 40 6.14 -27.19 21.27
N SER A 41 7.28 -27.79 20.94
CA SER A 41 8.38 -28.06 21.87
C SER A 41 9.23 -26.82 22.20
N HIS A 42 8.87 -25.64 21.66
CA HIS A 42 9.65 -24.40 21.70
C HIS A 42 11.03 -24.49 21.02
N VAL A 43 11.29 -25.56 20.27
CA VAL A 43 12.44 -25.66 19.38
C VAL A 43 12.14 -24.85 18.14
N HIS A 44 13.02 -23.93 17.77
CA HIS A 44 12.82 -23.10 16.59
C HIS A 44 12.86 -23.96 15.32
N ASN A 45 11.95 -23.73 14.38
CA ASN A 45 12.03 -24.37 13.07
C ASN A 45 13.31 -23.94 12.34
N ALA A 46 14.31 -24.82 12.27
CA ALA A 46 15.64 -24.50 11.77
C ALA A 46 15.65 -24.06 10.30
N THR A 47 14.66 -24.42 9.49
CA THR A 47 14.57 -23.97 8.09
C THR A 47 13.98 -22.58 8.01
N LEU A 48 12.78 -22.38 8.58
CA LEU A 48 12.06 -21.11 8.49
C LEU A 48 12.82 -19.99 9.21
N ALA A 49 13.31 -20.26 10.42
CA ALA A 49 14.03 -19.27 11.23
C ALA A 49 15.33 -18.83 10.57
N LYS A 50 16.13 -19.80 10.12
CA LYS A 50 17.41 -19.55 9.47
C LYS A 50 17.22 -18.65 8.26
N GLU A 51 16.25 -18.97 7.42
CA GLU A 51 15.95 -18.17 6.24
C GLU A 51 15.46 -16.76 6.64
N TYR A 52 14.51 -16.66 7.57
CA TYR A 52 13.96 -15.37 8.03
C TYR A 52 15.02 -14.39 8.53
N TYR A 53 15.90 -14.84 9.42
CA TYR A 53 16.95 -14.00 9.97
C TYR A 53 18.11 -13.79 9.00
N ALA A 54 18.46 -14.78 8.16
CA ALA A 54 19.45 -14.59 7.12
C ALA A 54 19.02 -13.52 6.12
N GLN A 55 17.74 -13.54 5.70
CA GLN A 55 17.17 -12.53 4.81
C GLN A 55 17.27 -11.12 5.41
N ARG A 56 16.90 -10.95 6.69
CA ARG A 56 16.92 -9.63 7.36
C ARG A 56 18.31 -9.17 7.77
N GLY A 57 19.26 -10.09 7.84
CA GLY A 57 20.68 -9.81 8.03
C GLY A 57 21.46 -9.66 6.73
N SER A 58 20.80 -9.55 5.56
CA SER A 58 21.47 -9.56 4.25
C SER A 58 22.38 -8.36 4.02
N GLU A 59 22.10 -7.21 4.64
CA GLU A 59 22.96 -6.03 4.58
C GLU A 59 24.07 -6.16 5.64
N PRO A 60 25.36 -6.20 5.27
CA PRO A 60 26.45 -6.42 6.22
C PRO A 60 26.47 -5.39 7.35
N GLY A 61 26.72 -5.86 8.58
CA GLY A 61 26.77 -5.01 9.77
C GLY A 61 25.42 -4.59 10.31
N THR A 62 24.33 -5.26 9.91
CA THR A 62 22.99 -5.07 10.50
C THR A 62 22.93 -5.69 11.90
N LEU A 63 22.31 -5.00 12.86
CA LEU A 63 21.90 -5.59 14.13
C LEU A 63 20.51 -6.21 14.03
N LEU A 64 20.40 -7.48 14.38
CA LEU A 64 19.13 -8.18 14.56
C LEU A 64 18.88 -8.46 16.04
N ILE A 65 17.68 -8.15 16.54
CA ILE A 65 17.24 -8.62 17.85
C ILE A 65 16.17 -9.68 17.60
N THR A 66 16.36 -10.88 18.17
CA THR A 66 15.43 -11.99 17.93
C THR A 66 14.03 -11.68 18.42
N GLU A 67 13.08 -12.45 17.94
CA GLU A 67 11.84 -12.66 18.66
C GLU A 67 12.10 -13.02 20.14
N ALA A 68 11.17 -12.59 21.00
CA ALA A 68 11.26 -12.81 22.43
C ALA A 68 11.33 -14.31 22.73
N THR A 69 12.38 -14.73 23.44
CA THR A 69 12.76 -16.14 23.62
C THR A 69 12.70 -16.51 25.09
N PHE A 70 11.99 -17.59 25.41
CA PHE A 70 11.78 -18.02 26.79
C PHE A 70 13.06 -18.53 27.44
N ILE A 71 13.33 -18.03 28.66
CA ILE A 71 14.54 -18.38 29.44
C ILE A 71 14.45 -19.75 30.12
N SER A 72 13.24 -20.21 30.40
CA SER A 72 12.94 -21.48 31.04
C SER A 72 11.50 -21.88 30.73
N LYS A 73 11.12 -23.12 31.04
CA LYS A 73 9.76 -23.60 30.82
C LYS A 73 8.72 -22.79 31.60
N GLY A 74 9.00 -22.51 32.88
CA GLY A 74 8.14 -21.69 33.75
C GLY A 74 8.08 -20.20 33.37
N ALA A 75 8.93 -19.74 32.45
CA ALA A 75 8.87 -18.38 31.91
C ALA A 75 7.91 -18.26 30.71
N GLY A 76 7.45 -19.39 30.17
CA GLY A 76 6.61 -19.50 28.97
C GLY A 76 5.12 -19.27 29.23
N GLY A 77 4.28 -20.01 28.50
CA GLY A 77 2.81 -19.88 28.56
C GLY A 77 2.16 -19.33 27.29
N TYR A 78 2.89 -19.27 26.17
CA TYR A 78 2.35 -19.12 24.82
C TYR A 78 2.91 -20.23 23.92
N LYS A 79 2.07 -20.82 23.08
CA LYS A 79 2.47 -21.85 22.11
C LYS A 79 3.32 -21.26 20.98
N ASN A 80 4.16 -22.10 20.38
CA ASN A 80 4.96 -21.78 19.18
C ASN A 80 5.96 -20.62 19.31
N ILE A 81 6.37 -20.27 20.54
CA ILE A 81 7.44 -19.30 20.84
C ILE A 81 8.75 -20.06 21.08
N PRO A 82 9.92 -19.59 20.61
CA PRO A 82 11.17 -20.29 20.86
C PRO A 82 11.64 -20.19 22.32
N GLY A 83 12.34 -21.22 22.78
CA GLY A 83 13.05 -21.27 24.06
C GLY A 83 14.57 -21.30 23.90
N ILE A 84 15.31 -21.17 25.00
CA ILE A 84 16.78 -21.31 25.01
C ILE A 84 17.35 -21.96 26.28
N TRP A 85 16.60 -22.88 26.91
CA TRP A 85 17.05 -23.59 28.10
C TRP A 85 17.58 -24.99 27.81
N SER A 86 17.13 -25.64 26.72
CA SER A 86 17.52 -26.99 26.36
C SER A 86 18.61 -27.03 25.29
N GLU A 87 19.32 -28.16 25.21
CA GLU A 87 20.37 -28.36 24.20
C GLU A 87 19.81 -28.33 22.78
N GLU A 88 18.64 -28.93 22.56
CA GLU A 88 17.99 -28.97 21.24
C GLU A 88 17.62 -27.56 20.74
N GLN A 89 17.04 -26.74 21.62
CA GLN A 89 16.79 -25.32 21.34
C GLN A 89 18.07 -24.57 21.01
N CYS A 90 19.16 -24.81 21.76
CA CYS A 90 20.44 -24.16 21.49
C CYS A 90 21.01 -24.55 20.11
N ARG A 91 20.92 -25.83 19.73
CA ARG A 91 21.37 -26.30 18.40
C ARG A 91 20.54 -25.66 17.27
N ALA A 92 19.23 -25.53 17.45
CA ALA A 92 18.36 -24.85 16.48
C ALA A 92 18.76 -23.37 16.32
N TRP A 93 18.96 -22.65 17.43
CA TRP A 93 19.42 -21.26 17.40
C TRP A 93 20.82 -21.10 16.80
N LYS A 94 21.74 -22.04 17.06
CA LYS A 94 23.08 -22.02 16.44
C LYS A 94 23.03 -22.06 14.91
N THR A 95 22.03 -22.72 14.34
CA THR A 95 21.81 -22.72 12.88
C THR A 95 21.44 -21.33 12.38
N VAL A 96 20.63 -20.59 13.14
CA VAL A 96 20.21 -19.22 12.83
C VAL A 96 21.39 -18.25 12.94
N THR A 97 22.10 -18.25 14.07
CA THR A 97 23.23 -17.33 14.30
C THR A 97 24.34 -17.52 13.26
N THR A 98 24.66 -18.78 12.92
CA THR A 98 25.63 -19.11 11.86
C THR A 98 25.23 -18.50 10.50
N ALA A 99 23.95 -18.52 10.16
CA ALA A 99 23.46 -17.96 8.89
C ALA A 99 23.55 -16.42 8.87
N VAL A 100 23.23 -15.76 9.98
CA VAL A 100 23.37 -14.30 10.12
C VAL A 100 24.84 -13.88 10.06
N HIS A 101 25.73 -14.60 10.76
CA HIS A 101 27.17 -14.33 10.75
C HIS A 101 27.80 -14.54 9.37
N LYS A 102 27.29 -15.48 8.57
CA LYS A 102 27.72 -15.66 7.18
C LYS A 102 27.47 -14.40 6.33
N ASN A 103 26.43 -13.62 6.65
CA ASN A 103 26.14 -12.33 6.02
C ASN A 103 26.90 -11.16 6.64
N LYS A 104 27.80 -11.42 7.59
CA LYS A 104 28.57 -10.41 8.36
C LYS A 104 27.67 -9.44 9.14
N SER A 105 26.49 -9.91 9.53
CA SER A 105 25.55 -9.20 10.41
C SER A 105 25.60 -9.78 11.82
N PHE A 106 24.97 -9.09 12.77
CA PHE A 106 25.01 -9.42 14.19
C PHE A 106 23.62 -9.75 14.70
N ILE A 107 23.52 -10.61 15.71
CA ILE A 107 22.25 -11.02 16.29
C ILE A 107 22.31 -11.14 17.82
N PHE A 108 21.33 -10.52 18.49
CA PHE A 108 21.14 -10.54 19.93
C PHE A 108 19.88 -11.34 20.28
N CYS A 109 19.98 -12.25 21.26
CA CYS A 109 18.84 -13.03 21.74
C CYS A 109 18.04 -12.23 22.77
N GLN A 110 16.77 -11.94 22.52
CA GLN A 110 15.92 -11.29 23.52
C GLN A 110 15.39 -12.31 24.55
N LEU A 111 15.77 -12.14 25.81
CA LEU A 111 15.44 -13.03 26.93
C LEU A 111 14.13 -12.62 27.60
N TRP A 112 13.19 -13.57 27.73
CA TRP A 112 11.81 -13.27 28.06
C TRP A 112 11.18 -14.19 29.10
N ALA A 113 10.36 -13.60 29.98
CA ALA A 113 9.46 -14.29 30.89
C ALA A 113 8.11 -13.56 30.96
N LEU A 114 7.01 -14.29 30.77
CA LEU A 114 5.68 -13.69 30.59
C LEU A 114 5.08 -13.09 31.86
N GLY A 115 5.26 -13.75 33.01
CA GLY A 115 4.51 -13.42 34.22
C GLY A 115 2.99 -13.52 33.98
N ARG A 116 2.22 -12.51 34.43
CA ARG A 116 0.75 -12.51 34.31
C ARG A 116 0.22 -12.44 32.86
N ALA A 117 1.10 -12.30 31.87
CA ALA A 117 0.74 -12.37 30.46
C ALA A 117 0.49 -13.80 29.97
N ALA A 118 1.06 -14.80 30.64
CA ALA A 118 0.94 -16.20 30.27
C ALA A 118 -0.52 -16.68 30.17
N ARG A 119 -0.78 -17.68 29.33
CA ARG A 119 -2.07 -18.37 29.30
C ARG A 119 -2.01 -19.56 30.26
N PRO A 120 -2.79 -19.58 31.37
CA PRO A 120 -2.74 -20.67 32.33
C PRO A 120 -3.02 -22.03 31.74
N VAL A 121 -3.91 -22.11 30.73
CA VAL A 121 -4.19 -23.36 30.01
C VAL A 121 -2.92 -23.92 29.34
N VAL A 122 -2.09 -23.06 28.76
CA VAL A 122 -0.83 -23.48 28.12
C VAL A 122 0.19 -23.91 29.17
N LEU A 123 0.28 -23.17 30.29
CA LEU A 123 1.14 -23.55 31.40
C LEU A 123 0.75 -24.91 32.01
N ASP A 124 -0.55 -25.21 32.07
CA ASP A 124 -1.09 -26.48 32.56
C ASP A 124 -0.71 -27.64 31.63
N GLU A 125 -0.91 -27.45 30.31
CA GLU A 125 -0.50 -28.40 29.27
C GLU A 125 1.03 -28.63 29.25
N GLU A 126 1.82 -27.63 29.65
CA GLU A 126 3.29 -27.68 29.70
C GLU A 126 3.81 -28.09 31.08
N ASP A 127 3.45 -29.29 31.55
CA ASP A 127 3.85 -29.84 32.86
C ASP A 127 3.40 -29.00 34.06
N HIS A 128 2.19 -28.45 34.04
CA HIS A 128 1.61 -27.73 35.18
C HIS A 128 2.51 -26.59 35.72
N GLN A 129 3.11 -25.80 34.82
CA GLN A 129 3.91 -24.65 35.24
C GLN A 129 3.07 -23.65 36.05
N PRO A 130 3.65 -22.98 37.06
CA PRO A 130 2.91 -22.06 37.89
C PRO A 130 2.57 -20.77 37.13
N TYR A 131 1.31 -20.32 37.23
CA TYR A 131 0.91 -19.00 36.75
C TYR A 131 1.26 -17.93 37.79
N ILE A 132 2.23 -17.06 37.44
CA ILE A 132 2.93 -16.19 38.41
C ILE A 132 2.95 -14.73 38.01
N ALA A 133 3.23 -13.87 39.00
CA ALA A 133 3.40 -12.42 38.89
C ALA A 133 4.14 -11.86 40.12
N PRO A 134 4.57 -10.59 40.13
CA PRO A 134 5.03 -9.93 41.38
C PRO A 134 3.93 -9.87 42.45
N SER A 135 2.68 -9.70 42.06
CA SER A 135 1.51 -9.61 42.95
C SER A 135 0.30 -10.28 42.31
N SER A 136 -0.70 -10.63 43.11
CA SER A 136 -1.95 -11.27 42.65
C SER A 136 -2.86 -10.27 41.91
N THR A 137 -2.38 -9.78 40.76
CA THR A 137 -3.07 -8.79 39.93
C THR A 137 -3.45 -9.40 38.59
N ARG A 138 -4.73 -9.31 38.23
CA ARG A 138 -5.24 -9.84 36.96
C ARG A 138 -4.79 -8.96 35.80
N LEU A 139 -4.52 -9.59 34.65
CA LEU A 139 -4.34 -8.85 33.40
C LEU A 139 -5.68 -8.28 32.91
N PRO A 140 -5.78 -6.96 32.61
CA PRO A 140 -7.01 -6.38 32.08
C PRO A 140 -7.51 -7.08 30.82
N GLY A 141 -8.83 -7.16 30.65
CA GLY A 141 -9.46 -7.82 29.49
C GLY A 141 -9.47 -9.35 29.54
N ARG A 142 -9.03 -9.98 30.64
CA ARG A 142 -9.06 -11.44 30.84
C ARG A 142 -9.81 -11.86 32.11
N PRO A 143 -11.11 -11.53 32.27
CA PRO A 143 -11.85 -11.76 33.52
C PRO A 143 -11.92 -13.24 33.93
N GLU A 144 -11.97 -14.15 32.96
CA GLU A 144 -12.02 -15.60 33.14
C GLU A 144 -10.67 -16.23 33.53
N THR A 145 -9.57 -15.48 33.43
CA THR A 145 -8.24 -15.99 33.81
C THR A 145 -8.14 -15.97 35.35
N PRO A 146 -7.68 -17.08 35.98
CA PRO A 146 -7.43 -17.12 37.42
C PRO A 146 -6.43 -16.02 37.82
N LEU A 147 -6.39 -15.68 39.11
CA LEU A 147 -5.38 -14.74 39.60
C LEU A 147 -3.99 -15.40 39.56
N PRO A 148 -2.95 -14.67 39.12
CA PRO A 148 -1.58 -15.19 39.21
C PRO A 148 -1.14 -15.26 40.66
N ARG A 149 -0.34 -16.27 40.99
CA ARG A 149 0.29 -16.34 42.31
C ARG A 149 1.44 -15.35 42.39
N ALA A 150 1.54 -14.63 43.51
CA ALA A 150 2.71 -13.81 43.78
C ALA A 150 3.95 -14.70 43.94
N LEU A 151 5.05 -14.35 43.27
CA LEU A 151 6.33 -15.03 43.45
C LEU A 151 6.83 -14.86 44.89
N THR A 152 7.41 -15.91 45.44
CA THR A 152 8.19 -15.84 46.68
C THR A 152 9.60 -15.34 46.37
N VAL A 153 10.30 -14.78 47.37
CA VAL A 153 11.70 -14.32 47.18
C VAL A 153 12.64 -15.42 46.64
N PRO A 154 12.58 -16.68 47.11
CA PRO A 154 13.38 -17.76 46.52
C PRO A 154 13.07 -18.04 45.04
N GLU A 155 11.81 -17.90 44.62
CA GLU A 155 11.43 -18.06 43.22
C GLU A 155 11.91 -16.87 42.38
N ILE A 156 11.86 -15.64 42.91
CA ILE A 156 12.46 -14.46 42.26
C ILE A 156 13.95 -14.74 41.97
N LYS A 157 14.69 -15.27 42.96
CA LYS A 157 16.10 -15.67 42.78
C LYS A 157 16.29 -16.79 41.76
N THR A 158 15.28 -17.65 41.58
CA THR A 158 15.31 -18.70 40.55
C THR A 158 15.21 -18.09 39.17
N TYR A 159 14.28 -17.15 38.94
CA TYR A 159 14.21 -16.43 37.67
C TYR A 159 15.50 -15.65 37.36
N VAL A 160 16.14 -15.03 38.36
CA VAL A 160 17.46 -14.38 38.17
C VAL A 160 18.50 -15.37 37.63
N ARG A 161 18.56 -16.59 38.19
CA ARG A 161 19.45 -17.65 37.70
C ARG A 161 19.07 -18.15 36.31
N ASP A 162 17.78 -18.29 36.02
CA ASP A 162 17.28 -18.71 34.71
C ASP A 162 17.67 -17.72 33.62
N TYR A 163 17.56 -16.40 33.89
CA TYR A 163 18.03 -15.36 32.96
C TYR A 163 19.54 -15.48 32.69
N ALA A 164 20.35 -15.67 33.73
CA ALA A 164 21.80 -15.84 33.59
C ALA A 164 22.16 -17.11 32.80
N GLN A 165 21.47 -18.23 33.08
CA GLN A 165 21.68 -19.49 32.37
C GLN A 165 21.25 -19.39 30.91
N ALA A 166 20.10 -18.77 30.62
CA ALA A 166 19.63 -18.52 29.26
C ALA A 166 20.59 -17.62 28.48
N ALA A 167 21.16 -16.59 29.13
CA ALA A 167 22.19 -15.75 28.53
C ALA A 167 23.45 -16.55 28.18
N LYS A 168 23.92 -17.39 29.11
CA LYS A 168 25.06 -18.28 28.87
C LYS A 168 24.79 -19.25 27.71
N ASN A 169 23.59 -19.83 27.65
CA ASN A 169 23.17 -20.70 26.57
C ASN A 169 23.16 -19.97 25.22
N ALA A 170 22.63 -18.74 25.18
CA ALA A 170 22.62 -17.90 23.99
C ALA A 170 24.04 -17.67 23.44
N ILE A 171 24.95 -17.19 24.28
CA ILE A 171 26.30 -16.83 23.84
C ILE A 171 27.16 -18.07 23.57
N VAL A 172 27.24 -18.99 24.53
CA VAL A 172 28.21 -20.09 24.51
C VAL A 172 27.74 -21.24 23.61
N SER A 173 26.47 -21.62 23.73
CA SER A 173 25.92 -22.81 23.06
C SER A 173 25.32 -22.48 21.69
N SER A 174 24.73 -21.29 21.55
CA SER A 174 24.01 -20.87 20.34
C SER A 174 24.76 -19.84 19.50
N GLY A 175 25.85 -19.25 19.98
CA GLY A 175 26.69 -18.34 19.19
C GLY A 175 26.08 -16.97 18.92
N PHE A 176 25.21 -16.46 19.79
CA PHE A 176 24.74 -15.07 19.68
C PHE A 176 25.87 -14.08 20.00
N ASP A 177 25.81 -12.88 19.40
CA ASP A 177 26.76 -11.79 19.69
C ASP A 177 26.48 -11.13 21.05
N GLY A 178 25.23 -11.19 21.48
CA GLY A 178 24.77 -10.62 22.73
C GLY A 178 23.36 -11.07 23.11
N VAL A 179 22.86 -10.53 24.21
CA VAL A 179 21.50 -10.75 24.70
C VAL A 179 20.82 -9.43 25.03
N GLU A 180 19.51 -9.36 24.82
CA GLU A 180 18.68 -8.26 25.27
C GLU A 180 17.75 -8.73 26.39
N VAL A 181 17.84 -8.13 27.58
CA VAL A 181 16.89 -8.41 28.67
C VAL A 181 15.58 -7.69 28.39
N HIS A 182 14.48 -8.44 28.25
CA HIS A 182 13.17 -7.85 28.01
C HIS A 182 12.53 -7.37 29.33
N ALA A 183 12.63 -6.06 29.60
CA ALA A 183 12.07 -5.38 30.77
C ALA A 183 10.99 -4.35 30.38
N ALA A 184 10.14 -4.72 29.42
CA ALA A 184 9.18 -3.83 28.77
C ALA A 184 7.85 -4.55 28.49
N ASN A 185 6.89 -3.80 27.96
CA ASN A 185 5.62 -4.25 27.40
C ASN A 185 4.77 -5.09 28.36
N GLY A 186 4.91 -4.86 29.67
CA GLY A 186 4.10 -5.50 30.69
C GLY A 186 4.41 -6.96 30.96
N TYR A 187 5.62 -7.42 30.66
CA TYR A 187 6.12 -8.75 31.02
C TYR A 187 6.82 -8.78 32.38
N LEU A 188 7.32 -9.93 32.83
CA LEU A 188 7.63 -10.17 34.25
C LEU A 188 8.49 -9.07 34.90
N ILE A 189 9.60 -8.64 34.29
CA ILE A 189 10.46 -7.59 34.87
C ILE A 189 9.74 -6.22 34.91
N ASP A 190 8.99 -5.89 33.87
CA ASP A 190 8.20 -4.64 33.80
C ASP A 190 7.06 -4.66 34.83
N GLN A 191 6.46 -5.83 35.06
CA GLN A 191 5.47 -6.03 36.12
C GLN A 191 6.07 -5.73 37.50
N PHE A 192 7.32 -6.14 37.79
CA PHE A 192 8.00 -5.74 39.03
C PHE A 192 8.31 -4.24 39.06
N THR A 193 8.64 -3.65 37.92
CA THR A 193 9.07 -2.25 37.83
C THR A 193 7.95 -1.26 38.11
N GLN A 194 6.73 -1.54 37.66
CA GLN A 194 5.62 -0.58 37.68
C GLN A 194 4.68 -0.76 38.89
N SER A 195 4.36 0.36 39.55
CA SER A 195 3.51 0.41 40.77
C SER A 195 2.10 -0.12 40.58
N MET A 196 1.56 -0.07 39.35
CA MET A 196 0.21 -0.53 39.04
C MET A 196 0.06 -2.06 39.13
N THR A 197 1.16 -2.80 39.16
CA THR A 197 1.15 -4.27 39.11
C THR A 197 2.02 -4.93 40.18
N ASN A 198 3.01 -4.20 40.70
CA ASN A 198 3.78 -4.58 41.86
C ASN A 198 3.25 -3.91 43.13
N LEU A 199 2.44 -4.67 43.86
CA LEU A 199 1.81 -4.30 45.13
C LEU A 199 2.52 -4.96 46.33
N ARG A 200 3.77 -5.41 46.16
CA ARG A 200 4.53 -6.05 47.23
C ARG A 200 4.94 -5.03 48.29
N ASP A 201 5.03 -5.50 49.53
CA ASP A 201 5.50 -4.76 50.71
C ASP A 201 6.86 -5.24 51.22
N ASP A 202 7.47 -6.21 50.51
CA ASP A 202 8.82 -6.71 50.78
C ASP A 202 9.89 -5.93 50.01
N ASP A 203 11.12 -6.46 50.03
CA ASP A 203 12.30 -5.89 49.39
C ASP A 203 12.19 -5.68 47.87
N TYR A 204 11.16 -6.22 47.22
CA TYR A 204 10.94 -6.13 45.78
C TYR A 204 9.77 -5.21 45.40
N GLY A 205 9.15 -4.50 46.33
CA GLY A 205 8.06 -3.55 46.04
C GLY A 205 7.95 -2.39 47.03
N GLY A 206 6.95 -1.54 46.83
CA GLY A 206 6.75 -0.32 47.61
C GLY A 206 7.34 0.91 46.93
N ASP A 207 8.62 1.19 47.13
CA ASP A 207 9.29 2.40 46.61
C ASP A 207 10.04 2.17 45.28
N VAL A 208 10.56 3.25 44.68
CA VAL A 208 11.27 3.22 43.39
C VAL A 208 12.47 2.26 43.39
N PRO A 209 13.40 2.33 44.37
CA PRO A 209 14.52 1.38 44.46
C PRO A 209 14.09 -0.08 44.59
N ARG A 210 13.10 -0.39 45.43
CA ARG A 210 12.67 -1.78 45.65
C ARG A 210 11.98 -2.37 44.42
N ARG A 211 11.16 -1.59 43.70
CA ARG A 211 10.56 -2.04 42.43
C ARG A 211 11.62 -2.29 41.33
N ALA A 212 12.71 -1.51 41.32
CA ALA A 212 13.82 -1.71 40.39
C ALA A 212 14.73 -2.90 40.76
N LYS A 213 14.65 -3.41 42.00
CA LYS A 213 15.58 -4.41 42.53
C LYS A 213 15.66 -5.68 41.69
N PHE A 214 14.52 -6.24 41.29
CA PHE A 214 14.50 -7.46 40.47
C PHE A 214 15.19 -7.26 39.11
N LEU A 215 14.92 -6.13 38.44
CA LEU A 215 15.57 -5.78 37.18
C LEU A 215 17.09 -5.69 37.35
N LEU A 216 17.56 -4.98 38.37
CA LEU A 216 18.99 -4.80 38.61
C LEU A 216 19.70 -6.11 38.97
N GLU A 217 19.04 -7.00 39.71
CA GLU A 217 19.57 -8.33 40.02
C GLU A 217 19.67 -9.21 38.76
N VAL A 218 18.66 -9.18 37.88
CA VAL A 218 18.70 -9.86 36.58
C VAL A 218 19.84 -9.32 35.74
N MET A 219 19.97 -8.00 35.61
CA MET A 219 21.04 -7.37 34.84
C MET A 219 22.42 -7.73 35.39
N ASN A 220 22.61 -7.70 36.71
CA ASN A 220 23.86 -8.11 37.33
C ASN A 220 24.21 -9.57 36.99
N ALA A 221 23.26 -10.50 37.18
CA ALA A 221 23.51 -11.92 36.94
C ALA A 221 23.78 -12.23 35.45
N VAL A 222 23.08 -11.55 34.53
CA VAL A 222 23.31 -11.69 33.09
C VAL A 222 24.68 -11.11 32.69
N CYS A 223 25.03 -9.91 33.17
CA CYS A 223 26.33 -9.29 32.93
C CYS A 223 27.49 -10.13 33.50
N GLU A 224 27.34 -10.70 34.69
CA GLU A 224 28.32 -11.62 35.28
C GLU A 224 28.49 -12.90 34.44
N ALA A 225 27.40 -13.40 33.86
CA ALA A 225 27.41 -14.64 33.09
C ALA A 225 28.09 -14.50 31.71
N VAL A 226 27.95 -13.35 31.03
CA VAL A 226 28.38 -13.21 29.63
C VAL A 226 29.26 -11.99 29.32
N GLY A 227 29.44 -11.08 30.28
CA GLY A 227 30.13 -9.79 30.10
C GLY A 227 29.16 -8.67 29.71
N GLU A 228 29.23 -7.53 30.39
CA GLU A 228 28.31 -6.39 30.20
C GLU A 228 28.31 -5.83 28.77
N GLU A 229 29.42 -5.90 28.05
CA GLU A 229 29.55 -5.45 26.66
C GLU A 229 28.77 -6.32 25.65
N LYS A 230 28.13 -7.39 26.10
CA LYS A 230 27.24 -8.26 25.31
C LYS A 230 25.79 -8.18 25.76
N VAL A 231 25.46 -7.26 26.66
CA VAL A 231 24.13 -7.16 27.28
C VAL A 231 23.49 -5.83 26.92
N GLY A 232 22.27 -5.90 26.39
CA GLY A 232 21.35 -4.78 26.26
C GLY A 232 20.11 -4.98 27.11
N ILE A 233 19.32 -3.92 27.29
CA ILE A 233 18.03 -3.97 28.01
C ILE A 233 16.97 -3.17 27.27
N ARG A 234 15.75 -3.71 27.21
CA ARG A 234 14.59 -3.03 26.62
C ARG A 234 13.59 -2.56 27.68
N LEU A 235 13.17 -1.30 27.61
CA LEU A 235 12.21 -0.65 28.53
C LEU A 235 11.07 0.03 27.74
N SER A 236 9.90 0.21 28.37
CA SER A 236 8.75 0.89 27.74
C SER A 236 8.00 1.80 28.73
N PRO A 237 8.59 2.93 29.15
CA PRO A 237 8.08 3.73 30.27
C PRO A 237 6.65 4.25 30.10
N TRP A 238 6.27 4.56 28.87
CA TRP A 238 4.96 5.17 28.52
C TRP A 238 3.98 4.20 27.85
N ASN A 239 4.31 2.91 27.78
CA ASN A 239 3.44 1.94 27.13
C ASN A 239 2.37 1.42 28.10
N ASN A 240 1.09 1.57 27.73
CA ASN A 240 -0.04 1.09 28.53
C ASN A 240 -0.45 -0.35 28.20
N PHE A 241 0.23 -0.98 27.24
CA PHE A 241 -0.04 -2.37 26.84
C PHE A 241 0.00 -3.31 28.07
N GLN A 242 -0.92 -4.28 28.10
CA GLN A 242 -1.02 -5.26 29.19
C GLN A 242 -1.30 -4.66 30.59
N GLY A 243 -1.98 -3.51 30.64
CA GLY A 243 -2.37 -2.88 31.89
C GLY A 243 -1.19 -2.30 32.66
N MET A 244 -0.18 -1.84 31.91
CA MET A 244 0.90 -0.98 32.40
C MET A 244 0.49 0.49 32.31
N GLY A 245 1.42 1.40 32.63
CA GLY A 245 1.21 2.85 32.57
C GLY A 245 1.18 3.43 33.98
N MET A 246 2.35 3.71 34.55
CA MET A 246 2.45 4.51 35.77
C MET A 246 1.94 5.93 35.50
N GLU A 247 1.29 6.53 36.50
CA GLU A 247 0.84 7.94 36.42
C GLU A 247 2.01 8.89 36.15
N ASP A 248 3.12 8.69 36.86
CA ASP A 248 4.41 9.34 36.58
C ASP A 248 5.52 8.28 36.47
N PRO A 249 5.93 7.89 35.25
CA PRO A 249 6.98 6.91 35.05
C PRO A 249 8.39 7.50 35.24
N ILE A 250 8.57 8.82 35.17
CA ILE A 250 9.90 9.45 35.08
C ILE A 250 10.78 9.08 36.29
N PRO A 251 10.35 9.21 37.56
CA PRO A 251 11.19 8.86 38.71
C PRO A 251 11.65 7.39 38.70
N GLN A 252 10.77 6.47 38.30
CA GLN A 252 11.08 5.04 38.29
C GLN A 252 12.12 4.70 37.21
N PHE A 253 11.92 5.20 36.00
CA PHE A 253 12.77 4.85 34.86
C PHE A 253 14.07 5.66 34.84
N SER A 254 14.09 6.91 35.31
CA SER A 254 15.33 7.67 35.51
C SER A 254 16.24 6.98 36.52
N TYR A 255 15.69 6.52 37.66
CA TYR A 255 16.45 5.74 38.64
C TYR A 255 17.07 4.49 38.02
N ILE A 256 16.31 3.74 37.21
CA ILE A 256 16.82 2.55 36.51
C ILE A 256 17.98 2.93 35.58
N ILE A 257 17.82 3.95 34.73
CA ILE A 257 18.88 4.38 33.80
C ILE A 257 20.14 4.81 34.55
N GLU A 258 20.02 5.55 35.64
CA GLU A 258 21.15 5.96 36.47
C GLU A 258 21.87 4.77 37.12
N GLN A 259 21.11 3.83 37.71
CA GLN A 259 21.70 2.63 38.31
C GLN A 259 22.39 1.76 37.27
N LEU A 260 21.79 1.57 36.09
CA LEU A 260 22.42 0.84 34.99
C LEU A 260 23.70 1.53 34.52
N LYS A 261 23.69 2.87 34.44
CA LYS A 261 24.84 3.66 33.98
C LYS A 261 26.04 3.52 34.92
N VAL A 262 25.77 3.53 36.23
CA VAL A 262 26.77 3.40 37.29
C VAL A 262 27.26 1.96 37.42
N ALA A 263 26.35 0.99 37.49
CA ALA A 263 26.69 -0.40 37.74
C ALA A 263 27.37 -1.07 36.53
N PHE A 264 26.98 -0.69 35.31
CA PHE A 264 27.42 -1.36 34.08
C PHE A 264 28.00 -0.36 33.07
N PRO A 265 29.25 0.11 33.26
CA PRO A 265 29.83 1.17 32.45
C PRO A 265 30.03 0.80 30.97
N ARG A 266 30.18 -0.49 30.65
CA ARG A 266 30.31 -0.98 29.26
C ARG A 266 29.07 -1.71 28.74
N LEU A 267 27.91 -1.53 29.37
CA LEU A 267 26.65 -2.08 28.87
C LEU A 267 26.46 -1.73 27.40
N ALA A 268 26.07 -2.71 26.57
CA ALA A 268 26.07 -2.55 25.12
C ALA A 268 25.12 -1.43 24.66
N TYR A 269 23.89 -1.40 25.20
CA TYR A 269 22.90 -0.36 24.92
C TYR A 269 21.72 -0.38 25.89
N VAL A 270 20.94 0.71 25.87
CA VAL A 270 19.56 0.76 26.35
C VAL A 270 18.63 0.91 25.14
N HIS A 271 17.55 0.13 25.11
CA HIS A 271 16.53 0.14 24.06
C HIS A 271 15.20 0.63 24.65
N ILE A 272 14.73 1.78 24.19
CA ILE A 272 13.48 2.39 24.65
C ILE A 272 12.40 2.23 23.58
N VAL A 273 11.26 1.68 23.98
CA VAL A 273 10.00 1.86 23.24
C VAL A 273 9.53 3.28 23.52
N GLU A 274 9.59 4.12 22.50
CA GLU A 274 9.24 5.53 22.59
C GLU A 274 7.73 5.71 22.84
N PRO A 275 7.33 6.85 23.42
CA PRO A 275 5.92 7.18 23.56
C PRO A 275 5.24 7.34 22.19
N ASP A 276 3.94 7.03 22.17
CA ASP A 276 3.07 7.22 21.02
C ASP A 276 3.01 8.72 20.66
N PRO A 277 3.43 9.12 19.44
CA PRO A 277 3.46 10.52 19.02
C PRO A 277 2.06 11.15 19.02
N GLY A 278 0.98 10.38 18.84
CA GLY A 278 -0.40 10.89 18.82
C GLY A 278 -0.96 11.31 20.19
N LYS A 279 -0.22 11.09 21.29
CA LYS A 279 -0.69 11.36 22.66
C LYS A 279 -0.08 12.60 23.31
N GLY A 280 0.65 13.43 22.55
CA GLY A 280 1.27 14.65 23.08
C GLY A 280 2.38 14.41 24.11
N LEU A 281 2.90 13.17 24.19
CA LEU A 281 4.03 12.77 25.03
C LEU A 281 5.36 12.83 24.26
N GLU A 282 5.38 13.59 23.17
CA GLU A 282 6.55 13.76 22.30
C GLU A 282 7.74 14.24 23.13
N ARG A 283 8.91 13.64 22.89
CA ARG A 283 10.18 13.99 23.55
C ARG A 283 10.30 13.67 25.03
N GLN A 284 9.30 13.03 25.67
CA GLN A 284 9.45 12.62 27.06
C GLN A 284 10.58 11.60 27.28
N SER A 285 10.99 10.87 26.24
CA SER A 285 12.16 9.99 26.25
C SER A 285 13.51 10.73 26.25
N ASP A 286 13.55 12.02 25.93
CA ASP A 286 14.79 12.80 25.86
C ASP A 286 15.51 12.83 27.22
N ILE A 287 14.76 12.86 28.33
CA ILE A 287 15.37 12.79 29.67
C ILE A 287 16.16 11.49 29.89
N LEU A 288 15.63 10.34 29.45
CA LEU A 288 16.31 9.06 29.61
C LEU A 288 17.51 8.95 28.67
N ARG A 289 17.40 9.53 27.47
CA ARG A 289 18.47 9.63 26.48
C ARG A 289 19.62 10.50 27.00
N GLU A 290 19.32 11.66 27.59
CA GLU A 290 20.30 12.55 28.23
C GLU A 290 20.98 11.89 29.43
N LEU A 291 20.20 11.22 30.29
CA LEU A 291 20.75 10.45 31.40
C LEU A 291 21.68 9.33 30.93
N TRP A 292 21.38 8.66 29.82
CA TRP A 292 22.21 7.57 29.27
C TRP A 292 23.43 8.04 28.48
N ALA A 293 23.37 9.23 27.88
CA ALA A 293 24.39 9.78 27.00
C ALA A 293 25.82 9.76 27.61
N PRO A 294 26.87 9.62 26.78
CA PRO A 294 26.84 9.50 25.31
C PRO A 294 26.76 8.04 24.82
N ARG A 295 26.20 7.09 25.59
CA ARG A 295 26.24 5.66 25.23
C ARG A 295 25.22 5.29 24.14
N PRO A 296 25.40 4.15 23.44
CA PRO A 296 24.45 3.69 22.43
C PRO A 296 23.01 3.59 22.96
N PHE A 297 22.08 4.22 22.25
CA PHE A 297 20.67 4.29 22.60
C PHE A 297 19.83 3.80 21.42
N LEU A 298 19.03 2.76 21.65
CA LEU A 298 18.13 2.19 20.65
C LEU A 298 16.73 2.79 20.84
N SER A 299 16.17 3.44 19.83
CA SER A 299 14.79 3.92 19.85
C SER A 299 13.91 3.13 18.90
N CYS A 300 12.74 2.74 19.39
CA CYS A 300 11.73 2.01 18.63
C CYS A 300 10.40 2.77 18.68
N ASN A 301 10.00 3.39 17.56
CA ASN A 301 8.73 4.11 17.43
C ASN A 301 8.18 4.13 16.01
N GLU A 302 7.30 3.19 15.65
CA GLU A 302 6.55 3.16 14.37
C GLU A 302 7.28 3.82 13.17
N HIS A 303 8.58 3.56 13.03
CA HIS A 303 9.44 4.45 12.26
C HIS A 303 9.18 4.25 10.77
N GLU A 304 9.11 5.37 10.05
CA GLU A 304 9.12 5.45 8.59
C GLU A 304 10.51 5.91 8.13
N PRO A 305 10.90 5.69 6.85
CA PRO A 305 12.20 6.12 6.34
C PRO A 305 12.55 7.60 6.61
N LYS A 306 11.55 8.47 6.69
CA LYS A 306 11.72 9.90 7.01
C LYS A 306 11.92 10.13 8.51
N THR A 307 11.07 9.54 9.36
CA THR A 307 11.15 9.73 10.82
C THR A 307 12.38 9.06 11.41
N ALA A 308 12.89 7.99 10.79
CA ALA A 308 14.13 7.33 11.18
C ALA A 308 15.37 8.22 11.02
N ARG A 309 15.48 8.97 9.92
CA ARG A 309 16.60 9.92 9.76
C ARG A 309 16.57 11.02 10.81
N GLN A 310 15.38 11.50 11.15
CA GLN A 310 15.21 12.49 12.22
C GLN A 310 15.55 11.89 13.59
N ALA A 311 15.11 10.66 13.86
CA ALA A 311 15.43 9.94 15.09
C ALA A 311 16.93 9.74 15.26
N ALA A 312 17.64 9.34 14.20
CA ALA A 312 19.09 9.14 14.22
C ALA A 312 19.86 10.41 14.63
N LEU A 313 19.32 11.60 14.35
CA LEU A 313 19.95 12.88 14.71
C LEU A 313 19.69 13.31 16.17
N ARG A 314 18.79 12.63 16.90
CA ARG A 314 18.42 13.00 18.28
C ARG A 314 19.56 12.79 19.28
N SER A 315 20.45 11.83 19.05
CA SER A 315 21.67 11.66 19.83
C SER A 315 22.86 11.28 18.94
N GLU A 316 24.06 11.40 19.49
CA GLU A 316 25.29 11.06 18.79
C GLU A 316 25.37 9.57 18.46
N ASN A 317 24.85 8.70 19.35
CA ASN A 317 24.98 7.24 19.28
C ASN A 317 23.61 6.54 19.19
N GLU A 318 22.66 7.16 18.49
CA GLU A 318 21.31 6.62 18.27
C GLU A 318 21.33 5.46 17.26
N VAL A 319 20.60 4.39 17.57
CA VAL A 319 20.22 3.32 16.64
C VAL A 319 18.71 3.27 16.52
N VAL A 320 18.21 3.30 15.29
CA VAL A 320 16.77 3.30 14.99
C VAL A 320 16.31 1.88 14.75
N VAL A 321 15.32 1.44 15.53
CA VAL A 321 14.82 0.06 15.54
C VAL A 321 13.49 -0.03 14.80
N PHE A 322 13.40 -0.94 13.82
CA PHE A 322 12.22 -1.12 12.98
C PHE A 322 11.53 -2.46 13.24
N GLY A 323 10.22 -2.42 13.44
CA GLY A 323 9.36 -3.59 13.61
C GLY A 323 8.67 -4.04 12.32
N ARG A 324 7.42 -3.61 12.13
CA ARG A 324 6.51 -4.04 11.05
C ARG A 324 7.13 -3.92 9.65
N HIS A 325 7.80 -2.82 9.33
CA HIS A 325 8.45 -2.65 8.03
C HIS A 325 9.58 -3.65 7.78
N PHE A 326 10.30 -4.06 8.82
CA PHE A 326 11.37 -5.05 8.67
C PHE A 326 10.80 -6.49 8.59
N ILE A 327 9.51 -6.71 8.95
CA ILE A 327 8.81 -7.95 8.60
C ILE A 327 8.63 -8.06 7.10
N SER A 328 8.16 -7.03 6.40
CA SER A 328 7.85 -7.13 4.97
C SER A 328 9.01 -6.78 4.04
N ASN A 329 10.09 -6.23 4.57
CA ASN A 329 11.24 -5.76 3.78
C ASN A 329 12.52 -6.42 4.31
N PRO A 330 12.93 -7.59 3.78
CA PRO A 330 14.14 -8.26 4.24
C PRO A 330 15.41 -7.39 4.04
N ASP A 331 15.40 -6.52 3.04
CA ASP A 331 16.49 -5.60 2.71
C ASP A 331 16.22 -4.13 3.11
N LEU A 332 15.46 -3.93 4.19
CA LEU A 332 15.02 -2.61 4.68
C LEU A 332 16.17 -1.57 4.75
N PRO A 333 17.38 -1.87 5.29
CA PRO A 333 18.46 -0.88 5.32
C PRO A 333 18.84 -0.37 3.93
N ASN A 334 18.95 -1.26 2.95
CA ASN A 334 19.25 -0.92 1.56
C ASN A 334 18.13 -0.10 0.92
N ARG A 335 16.86 -0.44 1.21
CA ARG A 335 15.71 0.35 0.72
C ARG A 335 15.71 1.76 1.28
N ILE A 336 15.91 1.92 2.59
CA ILE A 336 15.98 3.25 3.22
C ILE A 336 17.17 4.04 2.68
N ARG A 337 18.34 3.41 2.51
CA ARG A 337 19.55 4.06 1.99
C ARG A 337 19.34 4.64 0.60
N LYS A 338 18.72 3.85 -0.28
CA LYS A 338 18.46 4.21 -1.68
C LYS A 338 17.10 4.89 -1.90
N ARG A 339 16.34 5.14 -0.83
CA ARG A 339 14.98 5.72 -0.86
C ARG A 339 14.03 4.94 -1.78
N LEU A 340 14.13 3.61 -1.73
CA LEU A 340 13.29 2.68 -2.48
C LEU A 340 11.97 2.41 -1.73
N PRO A 341 10.89 2.04 -2.45
CA PRO A 341 9.61 1.75 -1.83
C PRO A 341 9.70 0.56 -0.87
N LEU A 342 8.96 0.66 0.22
CA LEU A 342 8.79 -0.43 1.17
C LEU A 342 7.62 -1.32 0.73
N THR A 343 7.83 -2.63 0.77
CA THR A 343 6.77 -3.63 0.63
C THR A 343 5.82 -3.52 1.82
N PRO A 344 4.50 -3.40 1.63
CA PRO A 344 3.54 -3.38 2.73
C PRO A 344 3.58 -4.67 3.55
N TYR A 345 3.36 -4.54 4.86
CA TYR A 345 3.25 -5.69 5.75
C TYR A 345 1.82 -6.21 5.80
N ASN A 346 1.66 -7.52 5.99
CA ASN A 346 0.37 -8.18 6.11
C ASN A 346 0.15 -8.63 7.57
N HIS A 347 -0.73 -7.92 8.27
CA HIS A 347 -1.05 -8.18 9.68
C HIS A 347 -1.58 -9.59 9.93
N ASP A 348 -2.35 -10.17 9.01
CA ASP A 348 -2.99 -11.48 9.18
C ASP A 348 -1.95 -12.61 9.30
N THR A 349 -0.75 -12.37 8.78
CA THR A 349 0.34 -13.35 8.76
C THR A 349 1.34 -13.18 9.90
N PHE A 350 1.18 -12.17 10.76
CA PHE A 350 2.16 -11.88 11.82
C PHE A 350 2.35 -13.05 12.78
N TYR A 351 1.27 -13.76 13.12
CA TYR A 351 1.29 -14.82 14.13
C TYR A 351 0.81 -16.17 13.60
N THR A 352 0.73 -16.37 12.28
CA THR A 352 0.44 -17.69 11.70
C THR A 352 1.50 -18.70 12.13
N THR A 353 1.08 -19.91 12.49
CA THR A 353 1.98 -20.89 13.08
C THR A 353 2.65 -21.74 12.00
N GLU A 354 3.95 -21.99 12.17
CA GLU A 354 4.74 -22.96 11.39
C GLU A 354 4.66 -22.79 9.85
N SER A 355 4.26 -21.60 9.36
CA SER A 355 4.07 -21.32 7.94
C SER A 355 5.15 -20.38 7.40
N PRO A 356 5.66 -20.62 6.16
CA PRO A 356 6.55 -19.70 5.46
C PRO A 356 5.84 -18.42 4.99
N VAL A 357 4.51 -18.44 4.89
CA VAL A 357 3.70 -17.34 4.32
C VAL A 357 3.68 -16.14 5.24
N GLY A 358 3.94 -14.96 4.68
CA GLY A 358 4.14 -13.69 5.39
C GLY A 358 5.34 -13.72 6.35
N TYR A 359 6.32 -14.59 6.09
CA TYR A 359 7.50 -14.78 6.94
C TYR A 359 8.78 -14.71 6.10
N ILE A 360 8.97 -15.68 5.19
CA ILE A 360 10.18 -15.80 4.35
C ILE A 360 9.92 -15.57 2.85
N ASP A 361 8.67 -15.26 2.49
CA ASP A 361 8.17 -15.07 1.13
C ASP A 361 8.02 -13.59 0.74
N TYR A 362 8.43 -12.67 1.61
CA TYR A 362 8.54 -11.26 1.26
C TYR A 362 9.74 -11.01 0.33
N PRO A 363 9.55 -10.37 -0.84
CA PRO A 363 10.60 -10.21 -1.85
C PRO A 363 11.68 -9.21 -1.44
N PHE A 364 12.91 -9.41 -1.94
CA PHE A 364 13.95 -8.38 -1.92
C PHE A 364 13.64 -7.29 -2.96
N ILE A 365 14.17 -6.07 -2.79
CA ILE A 365 13.99 -5.04 -3.83
C ILE A 365 14.57 -5.51 -5.17
N GLN A 366 15.64 -6.29 -5.13
CA GLN A 366 16.29 -6.76 -6.34
C GLN A 366 15.44 -7.78 -7.09
N ASP A 367 14.49 -8.45 -6.45
CA ASP A 367 13.55 -9.35 -7.15
C ASP A 367 12.51 -8.54 -7.94
N PHE A 368 12.12 -7.35 -7.44
CA PHE A 368 11.34 -6.39 -8.22
C PHE A 368 12.14 -5.78 -9.38
N ILE A 369 13.45 -5.60 -9.20
CA ILE A 369 14.34 -5.03 -10.23
C ILE A 369 14.74 -6.08 -11.26
N ILE A 370 15.03 -7.33 -10.89
CA ILE A 370 15.42 -8.43 -11.80
C ILE A 370 14.21 -8.97 -12.57
N GLY A 371 13.00 -8.86 -12.02
CA GLY A 371 11.77 -9.00 -12.80
C GLY A 371 11.62 -7.98 -13.93
N LYS A 372 12.47 -6.94 -13.98
CA LYS A 372 12.64 -5.95 -15.06
C LYS A 372 14.08 -6.00 -15.61
N VAL A 373 14.36 -6.84 -16.61
CA VAL A 373 15.69 -6.91 -17.24
C VAL A 373 16.17 -5.53 -17.74
N TRP A 374 17.38 -5.14 -17.29
CA TRP A 374 18.35 -4.19 -17.87
C TRP A 374 17.84 -2.99 -18.69
N ILE A 375 17.90 -1.78 -18.11
CA ILE A 375 18.23 -0.55 -18.86
C ILE A 375 19.32 0.22 -18.11
N SER A 376 20.35 0.57 -18.86
CA SER A 376 21.69 1.02 -18.49
C SER A 376 21.81 2.43 -17.90
N SER A 377 22.91 2.62 -17.16
CA SER A 377 23.73 3.85 -17.05
C SER A 377 23.38 4.90 -15.98
N VAL A 378 24.12 4.81 -14.87
CA VAL A 378 25.06 5.83 -14.32
C VAL A 378 24.81 7.32 -14.66
N MET A 379 24.72 8.11 -13.58
CA MET A 379 24.96 9.57 -13.44
C MET A 379 23.93 10.55 -14.04
N ILE A 380 23.23 11.29 -13.17
CA ILE A 380 23.51 12.70 -12.79
C ILE A 380 22.44 13.10 -11.75
N GLY A 381 22.87 13.70 -10.63
CA GLY A 381 22.00 14.07 -9.52
C GLY A 381 21.25 15.39 -9.73
N LEU A 382 20.07 15.49 -9.12
CA LEU A 382 19.50 16.72 -8.57
C LEU A 382 18.48 16.35 -7.46
N PRO A 383 18.38 17.12 -6.35
CA PRO A 383 17.57 16.75 -5.20
C PRO A 383 16.13 17.28 -5.33
N LEU A 384 15.11 16.47 -5.01
CA LEU A 384 13.75 16.97 -4.79
C LEU A 384 13.26 16.66 -3.38
N PHE A 385 13.01 17.73 -2.63
CA PHE A 385 12.08 17.79 -1.50
C PHE A 385 10.66 17.66 -2.06
N LEU A 386 9.83 16.73 -1.55
CA LEU A 386 8.39 16.73 -1.81
C LEU A 386 7.62 16.52 -0.50
N SER A 387 6.79 17.51 -0.20
CA SER A 387 5.68 17.51 0.75
C SER A 387 4.61 16.53 0.27
N TRP A 388 4.02 15.72 1.13
CA TRP A 388 2.82 14.95 0.77
C TRP A 388 1.65 15.92 0.62
N ALA A 389 1.05 15.98 -0.57
CA ALA A 389 0.08 17.00 -0.95
C ALA A 389 -1.32 16.68 -0.40
N ALA A 390 -1.95 17.65 0.27
CA ALA A 390 -3.41 17.68 0.40
C ALA A 390 -3.98 17.82 -1.02
N GLY A 391 -4.98 17.02 -1.41
CA GLY A 391 -5.54 17.05 -2.76
C GLY A 391 -6.45 15.86 -3.07
N GLN A 392 -7.33 16.05 -4.06
CA GLN A 392 -8.17 15.01 -4.66
C GLN A 392 -7.31 14.07 -5.51
N LYS A 393 -7.57 12.76 -5.43
CA LYS A 393 -6.76 11.75 -6.10
C LYS A 393 -7.42 11.38 -7.42
N ILE A 394 -6.63 11.35 -8.49
CA ILE A 394 -7.13 11.08 -9.83
C ILE A 394 -6.35 9.90 -10.41
N LEU A 395 -7.04 8.84 -10.75
CA LEU A 395 -6.48 7.72 -11.49
C LEU A 395 -6.46 8.03 -12.98
N VAL A 396 -5.40 7.59 -13.64
CA VAL A 396 -5.16 7.82 -15.06
C VAL A 396 -4.83 6.49 -15.72
N ALA A 397 -5.79 5.96 -16.47
CA ALA A 397 -5.58 4.86 -17.40
C ALA A 397 -4.69 5.33 -18.55
N SER A 398 -3.93 4.43 -19.18
CA SER A 398 -3.00 4.83 -20.23
C SER A 398 -2.72 3.76 -21.27
N TYR A 399 -2.20 4.22 -22.42
CA TYR A 399 -1.53 3.42 -23.44
C TYR A 399 -0.04 3.21 -23.12
N SER A 400 0.33 3.25 -21.83
CA SER A 400 1.64 2.77 -21.37
C SER A 400 1.47 1.35 -20.78
N SER A 401 2.35 0.94 -19.88
CA SER A 401 2.15 -0.27 -19.09
C SER A 401 1.50 -0.04 -17.72
N LYS A 402 1.05 1.19 -17.45
CA LYS A 402 0.75 1.68 -16.08
C LYS A 402 -0.60 2.35 -15.94
N VAL A 403 -1.14 2.31 -14.72
CA VAL A 403 -2.16 3.25 -14.26
C VAL A 403 -1.49 4.23 -13.31
N PHE A 404 -1.64 5.53 -13.56
CA PHE A 404 -1.03 6.57 -12.74
C PHE A 404 -2.03 7.10 -11.72
N THR A 405 -1.54 7.57 -10.58
CA THR A 405 -2.34 8.34 -9.61
C THR A 405 -1.76 9.73 -9.48
N LEU A 406 -2.61 10.74 -9.66
CA LEU A 406 -2.28 12.15 -9.49
C LEU A 406 -2.93 12.69 -8.21
N SER A 407 -2.36 13.76 -7.64
CA SER A 407 -2.99 14.60 -6.62
C SER A 407 -3.27 15.96 -7.22
N PHE A 408 -4.53 16.38 -7.20
CA PHE A 408 -4.98 17.70 -7.62
C PHE A 408 -5.47 18.50 -6.41
N ASP A 409 -4.89 19.68 -6.19
CA ASP A 409 -5.35 20.63 -5.18
C ASP A 409 -5.79 21.94 -5.86
N PRO A 410 -7.10 22.20 -5.98
CA PRO A 410 -7.61 23.45 -6.55
C PRO A 410 -7.46 24.64 -5.60
N SER A 411 -7.13 24.43 -4.31
CA SER A 411 -7.06 25.50 -3.31
C SER A 411 -5.73 26.26 -3.30
N THR A 412 -4.70 25.70 -3.92
CA THR A 412 -3.40 26.38 -4.07
C THR A 412 -3.46 27.44 -5.15
N THR A 413 -2.55 28.43 -5.08
CA THR A 413 -2.44 29.49 -6.10
C THR A 413 -1.01 29.54 -6.65
N PRO A 414 -0.75 29.03 -7.88
CA PRO A 414 -1.71 28.37 -8.79
C PRO A 414 -2.17 26.99 -8.28
N PRO A 415 -3.29 26.43 -8.80
CA PRO A 415 -3.70 25.06 -8.53
C PRO A 415 -2.56 24.06 -8.76
N SER A 416 -2.47 23.04 -7.92
CA SER A 416 -1.36 22.07 -7.99
C SER A 416 -1.83 20.73 -8.55
N LEU A 417 -1.01 20.14 -9.40
CA LEU A 417 -1.20 18.80 -9.95
C LEU A 417 0.12 18.05 -9.87
N THR A 418 0.15 16.91 -9.19
CA THR A 418 1.38 16.16 -8.93
C THR A 418 1.19 14.67 -9.18
N LEU A 419 2.20 14.00 -9.71
CA LEU A 419 2.22 12.54 -9.86
C LEU A 419 2.54 11.90 -8.50
N LEU A 420 1.60 11.12 -7.95
CA LEU A 420 1.77 10.40 -6.69
C LEU A 420 2.37 9.01 -6.89
N SER A 421 1.80 8.23 -7.81
CA SER A 421 2.19 6.84 -8.03
C SER A 421 1.95 6.42 -9.47
N ALA A 422 2.59 5.32 -9.87
CA ALA A 422 2.41 4.69 -11.17
C ALA A 422 2.45 3.17 -10.99
N LEU A 423 1.28 2.54 -10.97
CA LEU A 423 1.13 1.11 -10.81
C LEU A 423 1.39 0.41 -12.14
N GLU A 424 2.32 -0.53 -12.17
CA GLU A 424 2.53 -1.41 -13.32
C GLU A 424 1.37 -2.39 -13.42
N VAL A 425 0.59 -2.35 -14.50
CA VAL A 425 -0.63 -3.14 -14.67
C VAL A 425 -0.49 -4.16 -15.79
N GLY A 426 0.13 -3.79 -16.91
CA GLY A 426 0.24 -4.64 -18.10
C GLY A 426 0.09 -3.83 -19.37
N HIS A 427 -0.07 -4.47 -20.53
CA HIS A 427 -0.09 -3.76 -21.82
C HIS A 427 -1.33 -2.88 -21.98
N HIS A 428 -1.15 -1.55 -22.10
CA HIS A 428 -2.19 -0.56 -22.39
C HIS A 428 -3.46 -0.71 -21.52
N PRO A 429 -3.38 -0.46 -20.19
CA PRO A 429 -4.55 -0.41 -19.31
C PRO A 429 -5.36 0.87 -19.60
N SER A 430 -6.15 0.84 -20.67
CA SER A 430 -6.65 2.05 -21.34
C SER A 430 -7.94 2.61 -20.77
N TRP A 431 -8.64 1.82 -19.97
CA TRP A 431 -9.92 2.17 -19.35
C TRP A 431 -9.97 1.65 -17.91
N ILE A 432 -10.64 2.40 -17.03
CA ILE A 432 -10.80 2.06 -15.61
C ILE A 432 -12.23 2.31 -15.16
N VAL A 433 -12.78 1.43 -14.31
CA VAL A 433 -14.10 1.61 -13.69
C VAL A 433 -14.07 1.22 -12.21
N PRO A 434 -14.64 2.02 -11.30
CA PRO A 434 -14.67 1.68 -9.88
C PRO A 434 -15.70 0.59 -9.58
N HIS A 435 -15.39 -0.29 -8.63
CA HIS A 435 -16.36 -1.25 -8.11
C HIS A 435 -17.58 -0.52 -7.49
N PRO A 436 -18.81 -1.08 -7.60
CA PRO A 436 -20.03 -0.36 -7.23
C PRO A 436 -20.13 -0.05 -5.73
N ILE A 437 -19.62 -0.94 -4.88
CA ILE A 437 -19.66 -0.82 -3.40
C ILE A 437 -18.33 -0.27 -2.86
N ASP A 438 -17.26 -1.07 -2.94
CA ASP A 438 -15.92 -0.65 -2.53
C ASP A 438 -15.23 0.24 -3.58
N LYS A 439 -15.43 1.55 -3.49
CA LYS A 439 -14.89 2.55 -4.44
C LYS A 439 -13.36 2.64 -4.49
N THR A 440 -12.66 1.97 -3.56
CA THR A 440 -11.20 1.87 -3.60
C THR A 440 -10.71 0.73 -4.51
N VAL A 441 -11.62 -0.13 -4.96
CA VAL A 441 -11.35 -1.20 -5.93
C VAL A 441 -11.69 -0.70 -7.34
N ILE A 442 -10.75 -0.86 -8.26
CA ILE A 442 -10.83 -0.36 -9.64
C ILE A 442 -10.58 -1.52 -10.59
N PHE A 443 -11.49 -1.73 -11.55
CA PHE A 443 -11.27 -2.68 -12.62
C PHE A 443 -10.64 -1.98 -13.83
N THR A 444 -9.73 -2.68 -14.48
CA THR A 444 -9.12 -2.25 -15.74
C THR A 444 -8.92 -3.46 -16.64
N ALA A 445 -8.72 -3.23 -17.93
CA ALA A 445 -8.36 -4.28 -18.88
C ALA A 445 -7.12 -3.87 -19.68
N THR A 446 -6.28 -4.84 -20.01
CA THR A 446 -5.08 -4.65 -20.82
C THR A 446 -5.41 -4.97 -22.29
N GLU A 447 -5.22 -3.99 -23.19
CA GLU A 447 -5.46 -4.15 -24.63
C GLU A 447 -4.38 -5.05 -25.26
N GLU A 448 -4.42 -6.34 -24.97
CA GLU A 448 -3.52 -7.35 -25.53
C GLU A 448 -4.27 -8.50 -26.20
N ALA A 449 -3.58 -9.24 -27.06
CA ALA A 449 -4.18 -10.30 -27.89
C ALA A 449 -4.92 -11.39 -27.10
N ASN A 450 -4.48 -11.69 -25.86
CA ASN A 450 -5.14 -12.67 -25.00
C ASN A 450 -6.14 -12.05 -24.01
N GLY A 451 -6.19 -10.72 -23.92
CA GLY A 451 -7.07 -9.90 -23.09
C GLY A 451 -7.09 -10.25 -21.61
N ILE A 452 -6.69 -9.32 -20.75
CA ILE A 452 -6.72 -9.53 -19.28
C ILE A 452 -7.56 -8.44 -18.63
N VAL A 453 -8.39 -8.84 -17.67
CA VAL A 453 -9.11 -7.93 -16.75
C VAL A 453 -8.46 -8.05 -15.39
N LYS A 454 -8.18 -6.91 -14.75
CA LYS A 454 -7.54 -6.84 -13.43
C LYS A 454 -8.40 -6.07 -12.44
N ALA A 455 -8.43 -6.55 -11.21
CA ALA A 455 -8.92 -5.81 -10.06
C ALA A 455 -7.74 -5.16 -9.35
N LEU A 456 -7.80 -3.85 -9.16
CA LEU A 456 -6.78 -3.04 -8.49
C LEU A 456 -7.35 -2.49 -7.18
N LYS A 457 -6.54 -2.36 -6.13
CA LYS A 457 -6.92 -1.70 -4.87
C LYS A 457 -6.04 -0.48 -4.66
N TYR A 458 -6.66 0.67 -4.40
CA TYR A 458 -5.98 1.92 -4.11
C TYR A 458 -6.18 2.34 -2.66
N ASP A 459 -5.12 2.85 -2.06
CA ASP A 459 -5.18 3.55 -0.79
C ASP A 459 -5.58 5.01 -1.01
N LEU A 460 -6.65 5.47 -0.34
CA LEU A 460 -7.22 6.82 -0.57
C LEU A 460 -6.35 7.95 -0.03
N GLU A 461 -5.48 7.67 0.94
CA GLU A 461 -4.61 8.67 1.55
C GLU A 461 -3.38 8.90 0.67
N THR A 462 -2.70 7.81 0.32
CA THR A 462 -1.42 7.82 -0.40
C THR A 462 -1.57 7.83 -1.92
N GLY A 463 -2.71 7.38 -2.45
CA GLY A 463 -2.92 7.18 -3.88
C GLY A 463 -2.12 6.01 -4.47
N ILE A 464 -1.57 5.12 -3.63
CA ILE A 464 -0.78 3.97 -4.08
C ILE A 464 -1.73 2.80 -4.38
N GLY A 465 -1.60 2.24 -5.58
CA GLY A 465 -2.36 1.07 -6.03
C GLY A 465 -1.61 -0.25 -5.88
N SER A 466 -2.36 -1.35 -5.85
CA SER A 466 -1.87 -2.72 -5.92
C SER A 466 -2.81 -3.60 -6.76
N ILE A 467 -2.30 -4.66 -7.38
CA ILE A 467 -3.13 -5.65 -8.10
C ILE A 467 -3.69 -6.65 -7.08
N LEU A 468 -5.01 -6.83 -7.07
CA LEU A 468 -5.70 -7.82 -6.23
C LEU A 468 -5.85 -9.17 -6.95
N SER A 469 -6.29 -9.12 -8.20
CA SER A 469 -6.55 -10.31 -9.00
C SER A 469 -6.52 -9.97 -10.49
N GLU A 470 -6.35 -11.01 -11.30
CA GLU A 470 -6.43 -10.93 -12.76
C GLU A 470 -7.12 -12.17 -13.31
N THR A 471 -7.80 -12.01 -14.44
CA THR A 471 -8.46 -13.09 -15.18
C THR A 471 -8.45 -12.76 -16.66
N SER A 472 -8.59 -13.78 -17.52
CA SER A 472 -8.81 -13.53 -18.95
C SER A 472 -10.09 -12.71 -19.13
N SER A 473 -10.08 -11.76 -20.06
CA SER A 473 -11.26 -11.02 -20.51
C SER A 473 -12.21 -11.89 -21.34
N GLY A 474 -11.80 -13.10 -21.72
CA GLY A 474 -12.55 -14.00 -22.60
C GLY A 474 -12.39 -13.71 -24.09
N GLY A 475 -11.69 -12.62 -24.47
CA GLY A 475 -11.49 -12.18 -25.85
C GLY A 475 -10.15 -11.47 -26.07
N ALA A 476 -10.02 -10.76 -27.18
CA ALA A 476 -8.81 -10.05 -27.59
C ALA A 476 -8.98 -8.53 -27.56
N ASP A 477 -7.94 -7.83 -27.11
CA ASP A 477 -7.83 -6.37 -27.06
C ASP A 477 -9.04 -5.69 -26.36
N PRO A 478 -9.30 -5.98 -25.08
CA PRO A 478 -10.39 -5.34 -24.33
C PRO A 478 -10.18 -3.84 -24.18
N CYS A 479 -11.12 -3.05 -24.69
CA CYS A 479 -10.95 -1.59 -24.82
C CYS A 479 -11.90 -0.76 -23.96
N HIS A 480 -12.96 -1.36 -23.39
CA HIS A 480 -13.93 -0.64 -22.56
C HIS A 480 -14.56 -1.57 -21.51
N LEU A 481 -14.77 -1.04 -20.31
CA LEU A 481 -15.42 -1.72 -19.20
C LEU A 481 -16.62 -0.90 -18.72
N ALA A 482 -17.70 -1.57 -18.34
CA ALA A 482 -18.84 -0.95 -17.67
C ALA A 482 -19.36 -1.87 -16.58
N ILE A 483 -19.99 -1.28 -15.54
CA ILE A 483 -20.63 -2.05 -14.47
C ILE A 483 -22.11 -1.73 -14.46
N LEU A 484 -22.94 -2.77 -14.53
CA LEU A 484 -24.37 -2.69 -14.32
C LEU A 484 -24.75 -3.68 -13.21
N ASP A 485 -25.39 -3.18 -12.16
CA ASP A 485 -25.68 -3.93 -10.94
C ASP A 485 -24.41 -4.60 -10.35
N ASN A 486 -24.37 -5.93 -10.32
CA ASN A 486 -23.24 -6.72 -9.85
C ASN A 486 -22.53 -7.43 -11.01
N GLU A 487 -22.56 -6.87 -12.22
CA GLU A 487 -21.89 -7.44 -13.40
C GLU A 487 -20.88 -6.46 -13.98
N LEU A 488 -19.67 -6.94 -14.23
CA LEU A 488 -18.67 -6.26 -15.05
C LEU A 488 -18.80 -6.74 -16.49
N LEU A 489 -19.07 -5.81 -17.38
CA LEU A 489 -19.23 -6.02 -18.82
C LEU A 489 -17.97 -5.51 -19.53
N VAL A 490 -17.35 -6.34 -20.36
CA VAL A 490 -16.07 -6.04 -21.02
C VAL A 490 -16.22 -6.19 -22.52
N ALA A 491 -16.01 -5.09 -23.25
CA ALA A 491 -15.97 -5.10 -24.72
C ALA A 491 -14.55 -5.48 -25.19
N ASN A 492 -14.45 -6.57 -25.94
CA ASN A 492 -13.21 -7.09 -26.51
C ASN A 492 -13.18 -6.76 -28.01
N TYR A 493 -12.36 -5.75 -28.36
CA TYR A 493 -12.34 -5.10 -29.66
C TYR A 493 -12.09 -6.10 -30.80
N SER A 494 -10.92 -6.73 -30.82
CA SER A 494 -10.46 -7.53 -31.97
C SER A 494 -11.18 -8.87 -32.13
N SER A 495 -11.74 -9.41 -31.04
CA SER A 495 -12.51 -10.66 -31.07
C SER A 495 -13.99 -10.47 -31.38
N GLY A 496 -14.50 -9.23 -31.39
CA GLY A 496 -15.91 -8.96 -31.65
C GLY A 496 -16.86 -9.50 -30.57
N ILE A 497 -16.46 -9.48 -29.29
CA ILE A 497 -17.29 -10.05 -28.20
C ILE A 497 -17.45 -9.09 -27.03
N MET A 498 -18.54 -9.27 -26.28
CA MET A 498 -18.68 -8.78 -24.92
C MET A 498 -18.66 -9.97 -23.94
N SER A 499 -17.86 -9.87 -22.90
CA SER A 499 -17.87 -10.83 -21.79
C SER A 499 -18.52 -10.25 -20.54
N VAL A 500 -19.08 -11.11 -19.70
CA VAL A 500 -19.84 -10.76 -18.50
C VAL A 500 -19.22 -11.47 -17.29
N PHE A 501 -18.82 -10.72 -16.27
CA PHE A 501 -18.28 -11.25 -15.02
C PHE A 501 -19.21 -10.90 -13.86
N PRO A 502 -19.60 -11.87 -13.01
CA PRO A 502 -20.28 -11.57 -11.77
C PRO A 502 -19.29 -10.93 -10.78
N LEU A 503 -19.66 -9.83 -10.15
CA LEU A 503 -18.86 -9.16 -9.14
C LEU A 503 -19.21 -9.65 -7.73
N THR A 504 -18.21 -9.67 -6.85
CA THR A 504 -18.40 -10.00 -5.42
C THR A 504 -18.11 -8.80 -4.54
N SER A 505 -18.88 -8.63 -3.45
CA SER A 505 -18.70 -7.50 -2.53
C SER A 505 -17.42 -7.58 -1.69
N ASN A 506 -16.77 -8.75 -1.64
CA ASN A 506 -15.53 -8.99 -0.92
C ASN A 506 -14.46 -9.53 -1.88
N SER A 507 -13.20 -9.46 -1.45
CA SER A 507 -12.06 -10.06 -2.15
C SER A 507 -12.37 -11.51 -2.59
N PRO A 508 -12.10 -11.89 -3.86
CA PRO A 508 -11.24 -11.18 -4.83
C PRO A 508 -11.92 -10.09 -5.67
N TYR A 509 -13.20 -9.76 -5.43
CA TYR A 509 -14.06 -8.83 -6.19
C TYR A 509 -14.35 -9.23 -7.66
N LEU A 510 -13.32 -9.74 -8.35
CA LEU A 510 -13.37 -10.29 -9.70
C LEU A 510 -13.09 -11.80 -9.64
N PRO A 511 -14.10 -12.65 -9.93
CA PRO A 511 -13.93 -14.09 -10.07
C PRO A 511 -13.06 -14.48 -11.26
N SER A 512 -12.52 -15.70 -11.23
CA SER A 512 -11.59 -16.23 -12.24
C SER A 512 -12.25 -16.66 -13.55
N THR A 513 -13.57 -16.51 -13.69
CA THR A 513 -14.33 -16.96 -14.88
C THR A 513 -15.47 -15.99 -15.17
N PHE A 514 -15.64 -15.66 -16.45
CA PHE A 514 -16.86 -15.01 -16.95
C PHE A 514 -18.04 -15.99 -16.91
N THR A 515 -19.26 -15.47 -16.81
CA THR A 515 -20.51 -16.24 -16.85
C THR A 515 -21.12 -16.30 -18.25
N GLN A 516 -20.77 -15.35 -19.12
CA GLN A 516 -21.33 -15.27 -20.46
C GLN A 516 -20.35 -14.61 -21.44
N LEU A 517 -20.39 -15.07 -22.70
CA LEU A 517 -19.83 -14.38 -23.86
C LEU A 517 -20.96 -14.08 -24.85
N VAL A 518 -21.01 -12.86 -25.36
CA VAL A 518 -21.92 -12.43 -26.42
C VAL A 518 -21.08 -12.10 -27.65
N GLN A 519 -21.28 -12.85 -28.74
CA GLN A 519 -20.56 -12.66 -29.99
C GLN A 519 -21.31 -11.69 -30.90
N PHE A 520 -20.58 -10.74 -31.46
CA PHE A 520 -21.03 -9.82 -32.49
C PHE A 520 -20.39 -10.17 -33.84
N SER A 521 -21.00 -9.71 -34.93
CA SER A 521 -20.54 -9.97 -36.29
C SER A 521 -20.99 -8.89 -37.26
N GLY A 522 -20.17 -8.59 -38.26
CA GLY A 522 -20.45 -7.57 -39.24
C GLY A 522 -19.16 -6.94 -39.75
N THR A 523 -19.26 -6.16 -40.82
CA THR A 523 -18.15 -5.44 -41.44
C THR A 523 -18.68 -4.16 -42.06
N GLY A 524 -17.87 -3.11 -42.10
CA GLY A 524 -18.16 -1.84 -42.74
C GLY A 524 -17.38 -1.67 -44.06
N PRO A 525 -17.63 -0.58 -44.80
CA PRO A 525 -16.99 -0.34 -46.10
C PRO A 525 -15.51 0.05 -46.00
N ILE A 526 -15.02 0.50 -44.85
CA ILE A 526 -13.62 0.91 -44.66
C ILE A 526 -12.79 -0.30 -44.19
N LEU A 527 -12.38 -1.16 -45.12
CA LEU A 527 -11.74 -2.45 -44.84
C LEU A 527 -10.49 -2.40 -43.96
N SER A 528 -9.78 -1.26 -43.89
CA SER A 528 -8.60 -1.09 -43.03
C SER A 528 -8.95 -0.81 -41.56
N ARG A 529 -10.22 -0.55 -41.26
CA ARG A 529 -10.73 -0.18 -39.93
C ARG A 529 -11.96 -1.00 -39.51
N GLN A 530 -12.58 -1.68 -40.46
CA GLN A 530 -13.90 -2.32 -40.35
C GLN A 530 -13.91 -3.72 -40.98
N GLU A 531 -12.80 -4.44 -40.84
CA GLU A 531 -12.59 -5.80 -41.35
C GLU A 531 -13.43 -6.87 -40.66
N ALA A 532 -13.89 -6.59 -39.43
CA ALA A 532 -14.72 -7.44 -38.60
C ALA A 532 -15.51 -6.57 -37.62
N SER A 533 -16.29 -7.19 -36.73
CA SER A 533 -16.97 -6.49 -35.64
C SER A 533 -15.96 -6.03 -34.59
N HIS A 534 -16.07 -4.77 -34.20
CA HIS A 534 -15.21 -4.09 -33.23
C HIS A 534 -16.07 -3.36 -32.18
N PRO A 535 -16.65 -4.08 -31.21
CA PRO A 535 -17.41 -3.47 -30.12
C PRO A 535 -16.47 -2.55 -29.33
N HIS A 536 -16.79 -1.25 -29.29
CA HIS A 536 -15.87 -0.25 -28.78
C HIS A 536 -16.30 0.32 -27.42
N GLN A 537 -17.60 0.29 -27.12
CA GLN A 537 -18.13 0.74 -25.83
C GLN A 537 -19.18 -0.24 -25.30
N VAL A 538 -19.26 -0.36 -23.98
CA VAL A 538 -20.45 -0.87 -23.31
C VAL A 538 -21.21 0.32 -22.72
N LEU A 539 -22.27 0.75 -23.39
CA LEU A 539 -23.08 1.92 -23.00
C LEU A 539 -24.34 1.46 -22.25
N ILE A 540 -24.43 1.80 -20.97
CA ILE A 540 -25.58 1.46 -20.12
C ILE A 540 -26.69 2.50 -20.32
N HIS A 541 -27.92 2.04 -20.55
CA HIS A 541 -29.07 2.93 -20.58
C HIS A 541 -29.42 3.41 -19.15
N PRO A 542 -29.58 4.71 -18.90
CA PRO A 542 -29.75 5.24 -17.54
C PRO A 542 -31.08 4.87 -16.87
N GLU A 543 -32.13 4.67 -17.67
CA GLU A 543 -33.51 4.46 -17.16
C GLU A 543 -34.10 3.08 -17.49
N ARG A 544 -33.36 2.23 -18.22
CA ARG A 544 -33.90 0.97 -18.77
C ARG A 544 -32.87 -0.14 -18.57
N PRO A 545 -33.28 -1.39 -18.32
CA PRO A 545 -32.37 -2.54 -18.22
C PRO A 545 -31.91 -2.98 -19.63
N GLU A 546 -31.21 -2.08 -20.31
CA GLU A 546 -30.77 -2.18 -21.70
C GLU A 546 -29.31 -1.73 -21.80
N VAL A 547 -28.51 -2.50 -22.53
CA VAL A 547 -27.11 -2.18 -22.82
C VAL A 547 -26.95 -2.02 -24.33
N LEU A 548 -26.21 -0.99 -24.72
CA LEU A 548 -25.91 -0.65 -26.10
C LEU A 548 -24.43 -0.89 -26.39
N ILE A 549 -24.13 -1.49 -27.53
CA ILE A 549 -22.75 -1.76 -27.97
C ILE A 549 -22.49 -1.06 -29.30
N PRO A 550 -21.97 0.18 -29.29
CA PRO A 550 -21.39 0.80 -30.48
C PRO A 550 -20.30 -0.10 -31.06
N ASP A 551 -20.49 -0.51 -32.30
CA ASP A 551 -19.62 -1.41 -33.03
C ASP A 551 -19.03 -0.67 -34.24
N LEU A 552 -17.79 -0.21 -34.06
CA LEU A 552 -17.07 0.55 -35.06
C LEU A 552 -16.93 -0.23 -36.36
N GLY A 553 -16.68 -1.53 -36.23
CA GLY A 553 -16.37 -2.41 -37.33
C GLY A 553 -17.61 -2.83 -38.13
N ALA A 554 -18.78 -2.85 -37.51
CA ALA A 554 -20.04 -3.25 -38.16
C ALA A 554 -20.96 -2.09 -38.54
N ASP A 555 -20.57 -0.82 -38.31
CA ASP A 555 -21.39 0.38 -38.52
C ASP A 555 -22.79 0.29 -37.88
N LYS A 556 -22.86 -0.20 -36.64
CA LYS A 556 -24.13 -0.32 -35.94
C LYS A 556 -23.98 -0.23 -34.43
N VAL A 557 -25.11 -0.14 -33.74
CA VAL A 557 -25.21 -0.28 -32.29
C VAL A 557 -26.07 -1.49 -31.98
N TRP A 558 -25.51 -2.48 -31.30
CA TRP A 558 -26.27 -3.62 -30.80
C TRP A 558 -27.08 -3.23 -29.57
N ARG A 559 -28.33 -3.68 -29.49
CA ARG A 559 -29.20 -3.49 -28.31
C ARG A 559 -29.35 -4.82 -27.60
N LEU A 560 -29.00 -4.86 -26.31
CA LEU A 560 -29.06 -6.07 -25.50
C LEU A 560 -29.99 -5.86 -24.29
N GLN A 561 -30.78 -6.89 -23.98
CA GLN A 561 -31.56 -7.00 -22.75
C GLN A 561 -31.34 -8.39 -22.13
N LYS A 562 -31.60 -8.53 -20.83
CA LYS A 562 -31.61 -9.85 -20.19
C LYS A 562 -32.83 -10.65 -20.62
N ASP A 563 -32.65 -11.93 -20.93
CA ASP A 563 -33.75 -12.82 -21.26
C ASP A 563 -34.63 -13.13 -20.03
N ASN A 564 -35.89 -13.53 -20.25
CA ASN A 564 -36.82 -13.85 -19.15
C ASN A 564 -36.57 -15.25 -18.52
N LYS A 565 -35.39 -15.85 -18.73
CA LYS A 565 -35.08 -17.18 -18.19
C LYS A 565 -34.44 -17.07 -16.80
N GLU A 566 -34.37 -18.19 -16.07
CA GLU A 566 -33.80 -18.23 -14.71
C GLU A 566 -32.37 -17.67 -14.63
N GLN A 567 -31.58 -17.80 -15.69
CA GLN A 567 -30.18 -17.34 -15.73
C GLN A 567 -30.02 -15.86 -16.14
N GLN A 568 -31.09 -15.19 -16.59
CA GLN A 568 -31.11 -13.77 -16.94
C GLN A 568 -29.93 -13.34 -17.85
N GLN A 569 -29.72 -14.06 -18.94
CA GLN A 569 -28.57 -13.87 -19.84
C GLN A 569 -28.78 -12.69 -20.78
N TRP A 570 -27.71 -11.94 -21.08
CA TRP A 570 -27.75 -10.86 -22.06
C TRP A 570 -27.95 -11.40 -23.48
N VAL A 571 -29.01 -10.97 -24.16
CA VAL A 571 -29.29 -11.37 -25.54
C VAL A 571 -29.42 -10.15 -26.44
N ILE A 572 -28.94 -10.26 -27.68
CA ILE A 572 -29.14 -9.24 -28.70
C ILE A 572 -30.63 -9.24 -29.05
N THR A 573 -31.31 -8.14 -28.74
CA THR A 573 -32.75 -7.98 -28.96
C THR A 573 -33.07 -7.21 -30.23
N ASP A 574 -32.18 -6.29 -30.63
CA ASP A 574 -32.38 -5.39 -31.75
C ASP A 574 -31.03 -4.76 -32.16
N GLU A 575 -30.97 -4.07 -33.31
CA GLU A 575 -29.80 -3.33 -33.77
C GLU A 575 -30.18 -1.99 -34.40
N LEU A 576 -29.33 -0.99 -34.22
CA LEU A 576 -29.44 0.29 -34.91
C LEU A 576 -28.32 0.40 -35.95
N ALA A 577 -28.66 0.31 -37.22
CA ALA A 577 -27.73 0.60 -38.31
C ALA A 577 -27.36 2.10 -38.30
N THR A 578 -26.08 2.40 -38.50
CA THR A 578 -25.56 3.77 -38.61
C THR A 578 -25.07 4.04 -40.04
N SER A 579 -24.64 5.28 -40.31
CA SER A 579 -24.10 5.67 -41.62
C SER A 579 -22.91 4.77 -42.02
N PRO A 580 -22.94 4.13 -43.20
CA PRO A 580 -21.84 3.28 -43.67
C PRO A 580 -20.51 4.05 -43.71
N GLY A 581 -19.47 3.45 -43.14
CA GLY A 581 -18.13 4.02 -43.03
C GLY A 581 -17.99 5.09 -41.95
N GLY A 582 -18.99 5.28 -41.09
CA GLY A 582 -18.94 6.23 -39.99
C GLY A 582 -18.20 5.68 -38.77
N GLY A 583 -18.32 4.39 -38.49
CA GLY A 583 -17.68 3.71 -37.35
C GLY A 583 -18.11 4.25 -35.99
N PRO A 584 -19.29 3.86 -35.46
CA PRO A 584 -19.76 4.34 -34.15
C PRO A 584 -18.82 3.83 -33.06
N ARG A 585 -18.13 4.76 -32.40
CA ARG A 585 -17.08 4.47 -31.43
C ARG A 585 -17.61 4.51 -30.00
N HIS A 586 -18.05 5.69 -29.57
CA HIS A 586 -18.63 5.94 -28.24
C HIS A 586 -19.98 6.66 -28.39
N GLY A 587 -20.81 6.63 -27.36
CA GLY A 587 -22.06 7.36 -27.31
C GLY A 587 -22.49 7.74 -25.90
N VAL A 588 -23.48 8.62 -25.83
CA VAL A 588 -24.13 9.06 -24.60
C VAL A 588 -25.63 9.15 -24.80
N ILE A 589 -26.40 8.94 -23.73
CA ILE A 589 -27.86 9.04 -23.72
C ILE A 589 -28.25 10.26 -22.89
N ILE A 590 -29.06 11.15 -23.46
CA ILE A 590 -29.55 12.35 -22.78
C ILE A 590 -31.07 12.44 -22.96
N GLY A 591 -31.81 12.13 -21.90
CA GLY A 591 -33.25 11.96 -21.99
C GLY A 591 -33.59 10.83 -22.96
N GLU A 592 -34.46 11.11 -23.93
CA GLU A 592 -34.89 10.12 -24.93
C GLU A 592 -33.99 10.02 -26.17
N ASN A 593 -32.84 10.71 -26.18
CA ASN A 593 -31.98 10.80 -27.35
C ASN A 593 -30.66 10.06 -27.13
N LEU A 594 -30.20 9.35 -28.16
CA LEU A 594 -28.89 8.73 -28.25
C LEU A 594 -27.99 9.57 -29.15
N TYR A 595 -26.80 9.91 -28.67
CA TYR A 595 -25.78 10.63 -29.44
C TYR A 595 -24.59 9.71 -29.63
N LEU A 596 -24.25 9.43 -30.89
CA LEU A 596 -23.13 8.56 -31.25
C LEU A 596 -22.03 9.38 -31.90
N LEU A 597 -20.81 9.16 -31.43
CA LEU A 597 -19.60 9.67 -32.03
C LEU A 597 -19.15 8.71 -33.14
N MET A 598 -19.21 9.20 -34.38
CA MET A 598 -18.75 8.49 -35.57
C MET A 598 -17.27 8.82 -35.76
N GLU A 599 -16.40 7.86 -35.45
CA GLU A 599 -14.95 8.07 -35.46
C GLU A 599 -14.43 8.41 -36.85
N LEU A 600 -14.84 7.63 -37.85
CA LEU A 600 -14.26 7.63 -39.19
C LEU A 600 -14.77 8.79 -40.05
N SER A 601 -15.98 9.30 -39.75
CA SER A 601 -16.58 10.44 -40.46
C SER A 601 -16.44 11.78 -39.75
N ASN A 602 -15.93 11.83 -38.51
CA ASN A 602 -15.86 13.05 -37.69
C ASN A 602 -17.25 13.71 -37.49
N GLU A 603 -18.24 12.91 -37.11
CA GLU A 603 -19.62 13.35 -36.91
C GLU A 603 -20.18 12.93 -35.55
N VAL A 604 -21.07 13.75 -35.00
CA VAL A 604 -22.02 13.34 -33.96
C VAL A 604 -23.36 13.09 -34.64
N THR A 605 -23.86 11.87 -34.52
CA THR A 605 -25.20 11.49 -35.00
C THR A 605 -26.15 11.41 -33.82
N ALA A 606 -27.28 12.09 -33.93
CA ALA A 606 -28.31 12.15 -32.89
C ALA A 606 -29.54 11.35 -33.36
N TYR A 607 -30.02 10.47 -32.50
CA TYR A 607 -31.21 9.66 -32.72
C TYR A 607 -32.23 9.91 -31.61
N LYS A 608 -33.52 9.95 -31.98
CA LYS A 608 -34.59 9.63 -31.03
C LYS A 608 -34.50 8.13 -30.73
N PHE A 609 -34.42 7.78 -29.45
CA PHE A 609 -34.08 6.44 -29.00
C PHE A 609 -35.15 5.85 -28.05
N PRO A 610 -36.32 5.47 -28.60
CA PRO A 610 -37.43 4.94 -27.81
C PRO A 610 -37.14 3.55 -27.25
N ALA A 611 -37.97 3.13 -26.29
CA ALA A 611 -37.94 1.77 -25.78
C ALA A 611 -38.39 0.78 -26.88
N LEU A 612 -37.91 -0.46 -26.79
CA LEU A 612 -38.39 -1.54 -27.65
C LEU A 612 -39.91 -1.73 -27.50
N PRO A 613 -40.62 -2.08 -28.59
CA PRO A 613 -40.11 -2.43 -29.92
C PRO A 613 -40.03 -1.24 -30.90
N SER A 614 -40.17 0.01 -30.44
CA SER A 614 -40.13 1.16 -31.35
C SER A 614 -38.72 1.37 -31.90
N GLU A 615 -38.64 1.64 -33.20
CA GLU A 615 -37.38 1.87 -33.90
C GLU A 615 -36.81 3.25 -33.59
N PRO A 616 -35.48 3.37 -33.39
CA PRO A 616 -34.83 4.66 -33.34
C PRO A 616 -34.95 5.43 -34.66
N SER A 617 -34.99 6.76 -34.60
CA SER A 617 -35.02 7.60 -35.80
C SER A 617 -33.94 8.68 -35.74
N LEU A 618 -33.22 8.84 -36.84
CA LEU A 618 -32.19 9.86 -36.98
C LEU A 618 -32.84 11.26 -36.93
N ILE A 619 -32.36 12.11 -36.02
CA ILE A 619 -32.83 13.49 -35.88
C ILE A 619 -31.81 14.52 -36.35
N GLY A 620 -30.53 14.19 -36.38
CA GLY A 620 -29.50 15.10 -36.90
C GLY A 620 -28.13 14.47 -37.01
N ILE A 621 -27.33 15.01 -37.93
CA ILE A 621 -25.91 14.72 -38.08
C ILE A 621 -25.20 16.06 -38.08
N VAL A 622 -24.19 16.22 -37.23
CA VAL A 622 -23.38 17.43 -37.17
C VAL A 622 -21.90 17.06 -37.18
N PRO A 623 -21.05 17.83 -37.87
CA PRO A 623 -19.62 17.61 -37.82
C PRO A 623 -19.08 17.87 -36.40
N THR A 624 -18.05 17.14 -36.00
CA THR A 624 -17.40 17.30 -34.69
C THR A 624 -16.57 18.57 -34.60
N MET A 625 -16.32 19.24 -35.72
CA MET A 625 -15.50 20.45 -35.85
C MET A 625 -16.20 21.48 -36.76
N SER A 626 -15.88 22.76 -36.58
CA SER A 626 -16.37 23.86 -37.41
C SER A 626 -15.86 23.78 -38.86
N ASN A 627 -14.67 23.23 -39.04
CA ASN A 627 -14.02 23.03 -40.34
C ASN A 627 -13.44 21.61 -40.45
N PRO A 628 -14.29 20.58 -40.62
CA PRO A 628 -13.83 19.20 -40.68
C PRO A 628 -13.03 18.94 -41.97
N PRO A 629 -12.01 18.08 -41.93
CA PRO A 629 -11.27 17.66 -43.11
C PRO A 629 -12.19 16.92 -44.08
N ALA A 630 -12.07 17.19 -45.39
CA ALA A 630 -12.95 16.60 -46.40
C ALA A 630 -12.79 15.06 -46.52
N ASN A 631 -11.56 14.56 -46.46
CA ASN A 631 -11.23 13.13 -46.55
C ASN A 631 -10.26 12.74 -45.41
N PRO A 632 -10.73 12.60 -44.16
CA PRO A 632 -9.86 12.36 -43.01
C PRO A 632 -9.00 11.10 -43.16
N LEU A 633 -9.56 10.04 -43.74
CA LEU A 633 -8.89 8.73 -43.88
C LEU A 633 -7.76 8.72 -44.91
N GLU A 634 -7.67 9.72 -45.80
CA GLU A 634 -6.57 9.85 -46.77
C GLU A 634 -5.37 10.60 -46.18
N MET A 635 -5.48 11.12 -44.96
CA MET A 635 -4.42 11.84 -44.25
C MET A 635 -3.65 10.89 -43.32
N ASP A 636 -2.35 11.17 -43.13
CA ASP A 636 -1.48 10.40 -42.23
C ASP A 636 -0.79 11.31 -41.20
N PRO A 637 -0.98 11.09 -39.88
CA PRO A 637 -2.04 10.27 -39.31
C PRO A 637 -3.44 10.88 -39.59
N PRO A 638 -4.51 10.06 -39.65
CA PRO A 638 -5.85 10.56 -39.97
C PRO A 638 -6.43 11.38 -38.81
N PRO A 639 -6.98 12.59 -39.08
CA PRO A 639 -7.74 13.36 -38.09
C PRO A 639 -9.10 12.69 -37.83
N LEU A 640 -9.31 12.21 -36.61
CA LEU A 640 -10.48 11.40 -36.25
C LEU A 640 -11.06 11.87 -34.92
N SER A 641 -12.33 11.58 -34.67
CA SER A 641 -12.93 11.82 -33.37
C SER A 641 -12.66 10.66 -32.40
N ALA A 642 -12.55 10.94 -31.10
CA ALA A 642 -12.02 9.96 -30.14
C ALA A 642 -12.92 9.68 -28.94
N GLU A 643 -13.53 10.70 -28.33
CA GLU A 643 -14.32 10.53 -27.12
C GLU A 643 -15.48 11.54 -27.05
N ILE A 644 -16.58 11.12 -26.41
CA ILE A 644 -17.76 11.94 -26.18
C ILE A 644 -18.17 11.79 -24.72
N LEU A 645 -18.44 12.93 -24.06
CA LEU A 645 -18.86 12.99 -22.67
C LEU A 645 -20.02 13.97 -22.51
N SER A 646 -20.96 13.66 -21.62
CA SER A 646 -22.01 14.58 -21.21
C SER A 646 -22.16 14.58 -19.69
N PRO A 647 -21.74 15.66 -18.99
CA PRO A 647 -21.98 15.78 -17.56
C PRO A 647 -23.46 16.06 -17.26
N PRO A 648 -23.96 15.65 -16.09
CA PRO A 648 -25.26 16.07 -15.58
C PRO A 648 -25.41 17.59 -15.48
N ILE A 649 -26.67 18.06 -15.44
CA ILE A 649 -26.97 19.46 -15.15
C ILE A 649 -26.83 19.75 -13.65
N SER A 650 -26.40 20.96 -13.31
CA SER A 650 -26.33 21.45 -11.94
C SER A 650 -26.79 22.91 -11.85
N ALA A 651 -26.86 23.47 -10.64
CA ALA A 651 -27.17 24.89 -10.47
C ALA A 651 -26.14 25.81 -11.14
N GLU A 652 -24.87 25.40 -11.16
CA GLU A 652 -23.76 26.13 -11.81
C GLU A 652 -23.70 25.86 -13.33
N PHE A 653 -24.09 24.65 -13.75
CA PHE A 653 -24.09 24.21 -15.15
C PHE A 653 -25.51 23.81 -15.59
N PRO A 654 -26.42 24.78 -15.83
CA PRO A 654 -27.85 24.50 -16.01
C PRO A 654 -28.20 23.94 -17.39
N LYS A 655 -27.25 23.94 -18.34
CA LYS A 655 -27.46 23.49 -19.73
C LYS A 655 -26.81 22.15 -19.97
N LYS A 656 -27.40 21.38 -20.90
CA LYS A 656 -26.87 20.08 -21.35
C LYS A 656 -25.85 20.30 -22.46
N TYR A 657 -24.63 19.84 -22.23
CA TYR A 657 -23.55 19.89 -23.21
C TYR A 657 -23.01 18.51 -23.57
N LEU A 658 -22.49 18.39 -24.79
CA LEU A 658 -21.57 17.33 -25.20
C LEU A 658 -20.17 17.91 -25.33
N TYR A 659 -19.19 17.23 -24.76
CA TYR A 659 -17.78 17.49 -24.95
C TYR A 659 -17.22 16.38 -25.84
N VAL A 660 -16.61 16.75 -26.96
CA VAL A 660 -16.11 15.82 -27.98
C VAL A 660 -14.65 16.07 -28.27
N THR A 661 -13.82 15.03 -28.23
CA THR A 661 -12.41 15.14 -28.59
C THR A 661 -12.16 14.76 -30.04
N ASN A 662 -11.32 15.54 -30.71
CA ASN A 662 -10.81 15.29 -32.05
C ASN A 662 -9.29 15.16 -31.98
N ARG A 663 -8.72 14.13 -32.60
CA ARG A 663 -7.29 13.84 -32.58
C ARG A 663 -6.62 14.04 -33.92
N ASN A 664 -5.31 14.28 -33.89
CA ASN A 664 -4.44 14.43 -35.07
C ASN A 664 -4.81 15.62 -35.97
N ASP A 665 -5.28 16.72 -35.38
CA ASP A 665 -5.36 18.00 -36.08
C ASP A 665 -3.95 18.47 -36.46
N ARG A 666 -3.82 19.15 -37.60
CA ARG A 666 -2.56 19.68 -38.11
C ARG A 666 -2.24 21.09 -37.61
N ASP A 667 -3.15 21.73 -36.89
CA ASP A 667 -2.89 23.02 -36.26
C ASP A 667 -1.79 22.89 -35.19
N VAL A 668 -0.82 23.81 -35.23
CA VAL A 668 0.33 23.83 -34.31
C VAL A 668 -0.06 24.05 -32.85
N ARG A 669 -1.29 24.50 -32.58
CA ARG A 669 -1.85 24.71 -31.24
C ARG A 669 -2.48 23.45 -30.65
N GLY A 670 -2.30 22.29 -31.30
CA GLY A 670 -2.80 21.00 -30.84
C GLY A 670 -4.27 20.76 -31.16
N ASP A 671 -4.76 19.63 -30.65
CA ASP A 671 -6.05 19.03 -30.94
C ASP A 671 -7.24 19.78 -30.32
N ILE A 672 -8.42 19.59 -30.94
CA ILE A 672 -9.66 20.29 -30.59
C ILE A 672 -10.51 19.46 -29.62
N LEU A 673 -10.95 20.13 -28.56
CA LEU A 673 -12.11 19.74 -27.77
C LEU A 673 -13.31 20.60 -28.18
N SER A 674 -14.32 19.98 -28.78
CA SER A 674 -15.53 20.65 -29.26
C SER A 674 -16.66 20.56 -28.24
N ILE A 675 -17.37 21.67 -28.03
CA ILE A 675 -18.47 21.76 -27.05
C ILE A 675 -19.77 22.02 -27.80
N PHE A 676 -20.76 21.15 -27.61
CA PHE A 676 -22.08 21.27 -28.23
C PHE A 676 -23.16 21.50 -27.19
N GLU A 677 -24.03 22.49 -27.39
CA GLU A 677 -25.26 22.64 -26.62
C GLU A 677 -26.35 21.75 -27.22
N ILE A 678 -27.06 21.00 -26.40
CA ILE A 678 -28.24 20.25 -26.84
C ILE A 678 -29.43 21.20 -26.99
N THR A 679 -29.89 21.39 -28.22
CA THR A 679 -31.04 22.25 -28.53
C THR A 679 -32.37 21.60 -28.14
N GLU A 680 -33.46 22.37 -28.17
CA GLU A 680 -34.82 21.87 -27.89
C GLU A 680 -35.26 20.74 -28.84
N SER A 681 -34.81 20.76 -30.10
CA SER A 681 -35.07 19.68 -31.05
C SER A 681 -34.27 18.41 -30.75
N GLY A 682 -33.30 18.47 -29.84
CA GLY A 682 -32.37 17.40 -29.55
C GLY A 682 -31.17 17.34 -30.49
N ILE A 683 -31.05 18.25 -31.46
CA ILE A 683 -29.89 18.29 -32.37
C ILE A 683 -28.75 19.05 -31.66
N PRO A 684 -27.53 18.49 -31.56
CA PRO A 684 -26.40 19.21 -30.97
C PRO A 684 -26.02 20.42 -31.82
N ARG A 685 -25.75 21.56 -31.18
CA ARG A 685 -25.23 22.76 -31.85
C ARG A 685 -23.83 23.06 -31.31
N LEU A 686 -22.83 23.10 -32.19
CA LEU A 686 -21.47 23.51 -31.83
C LEU A 686 -21.51 24.95 -31.30
N VAL A 687 -21.06 25.14 -30.06
CA VAL A 687 -21.06 26.45 -29.39
C VAL A 687 -19.65 26.94 -29.05
N ASN A 688 -18.68 26.05 -28.95
CA ASN A 688 -17.27 26.42 -28.74
C ASN A 688 -16.31 25.32 -29.21
N GLU A 689 -15.07 25.70 -29.47
CA GLU A 689 -13.94 24.81 -29.79
C GLU A 689 -12.70 25.27 -29.01
N ILE A 690 -12.18 24.38 -28.18
CA ILE A 690 -11.02 24.65 -27.33
C ILE A 690 -9.81 23.95 -27.92
N ARG A 691 -8.73 24.71 -28.16
CA ARG A 691 -7.42 24.15 -28.51
C ARG A 691 -6.72 23.74 -27.23
N THR A 692 -6.45 22.44 -27.10
CA THR A 692 -5.93 21.86 -25.86
C THR A 692 -4.41 21.95 -25.74
N GLU A 693 -3.71 22.23 -26.85
CA GLU A 693 -2.25 22.09 -27.01
C GLU A 693 -1.72 20.66 -26.79
N LEU A 694 -2.63 19.70 -26.62
CA LEU A 694 -2.34 18.28 -26.61
C LEU A 694 -2.37 17.73 -28.04
N ASN A 695 -1.60 16.68 -28.31
CA ASN A 695 -1.61 15.99 -29.61
C ASN A 695 -2.09 14.56 -29.43
N HIS A 696 -2.85 14.04 -30.38
CA HIS A 696 -3.58 12.78 -30.23
C HIS A 696 -4.51 12.76 -29.00
N LEU A 697 -5.28 13.84 -28.81
CA LEU A 697 -6.25 14.03 -27.73
C LEU A 697 -7.27 12.88 -27.73
N ARG A 698 -7.43 12.24 -26.58
CA ARG A 698 -8.32 11.09 -26.46
C ARG A 698 -9.17 11.23 -25.20
N GLY A 699 -8.55 10.97 -24.06
CA GLY A 699 -9.20 10.91 -22.76
C GLY A 699 -9.73 12.26 -22.32
N ILE A 700 -11.01 12.31 -21.93
CA ILE A 700 -11.58 13.41 -21.15
C ILE A 700 -12.45 12.87 -20.02
N TRP A 701 -12.46 13.56 -18.89
CA TRP A 701 -13.37 13.25 -17.78
C TRP A 701 -13.69 14.50 -16.98
N ILE A 702 -14.81 14.48 -16.26
CA ILE A 702 -15.25 15.58 -15.41
C ILE A 702 -15.36 15.07 -13.96
N ASP A 703 -14.94 15.89 -13.01
CA ASP A 703 -15.02 15.60 -11.58
C ASP A 703 -16.48 15.52 -11.06
N GLU A 704 -16.66 15.05 -9.82
CA GLU A 704 -18.00 14.83 -9.24
C GLU A 704 -18.79 16.13 -9.02
N ASP A 705 -18.10 17.25 -8.76
CA ASP A 705 -18.71 18.58 -8.62
C ASP A 705 -19.01 19.22 -9.99
N TYR A 706 -18.64 18.55 -11.08
CA TYR A 706 -18.76 18.98 -12.45
C TYR A 706 -18.04 20.28 -12.77
N LYS A 707 -17.03 20.67 -11.99
CA LYS A 707 -16.33 21.95 -12.15
C LYS A 707 -15.06 21.83 -12.99
N TYR A 708 -14.35 20.71 -12.89
CA TYR A 708 -13.05 20.51 -13.51
C TYR A 708 -13.11 19.41 -14.57
N LEU A 709 -12.60 19.73 -15.77
CA LEU A 709 -12.42 18.78 -16.86
C LEU A 709 -10.94 18.41 -16.94
N ILE A 710 -10.63 17.12 -16.84
CA ILE A 710 -9.28 16.59 -17.06
C ILE A 710 -9.18 15.99 -18.46
N SER A 711 -8.03 16.14 -19.10
CA SER A 711 -7.78 15.64 -20.45
C SER A 711 -6.36 15.09 -20.64
N GLY A 712 -6.20 14.23 -21.64
CA GLY A 712 -4.92 13.62 -21.99
C GLY A 712 -4.85 13.05 -23.41
N SER A 713 -3.61 12.74 -23.80
CA SER A 713 -3.23 12.24 -25.11
C SER A 713 -2.76 10.79 -25.10
N ALA A 714 -3.28 9.96 -26.00
CA ALA A 714 -2.92 8.53 -26.05
C ALA A 714 -1.46 8.27 -26.43
N PHE A 715 -0.78 9.25 -27.04
CA PHE A 715 0.66 9.19 -27.38
C PHE A 715 1.43 10.42 -26.88
N GLY A 716 0.87 11.13 -25.89
CA GLY A 716 1.52 12.27 -25.24
C GLY A 716 2.10 11.89 -23.89
N ASP A 717 2.71 12.85 -23.22
CA ASP A 717 3.29 12.70 -21.89
C ASP A 717 2.71 13.69 -20.88
N GLU A 718 1.54 14.26 -21.18
CA GLU A 718 0.95 15.38 -20.45
C GLU A 718 -0.54 15.17 -20.16
N VAL A 719 -0.94 15.59 -18.95
CA VAL A 719 -2.32 15.71 -18.50
C VAL A 719 -2.61 17.17 -18.19
N LYS A 720 -3.79 17.65 -18.61
CA LYS A 720 -4.24 19.02 -18.36
C LYS A 720 -5.59 19.03 -17.65
N ILE A 721 -5.77 19.95 -16.70
CA ILE A 721 -7.04 20.22 -16.03
C ILE A 721 -7.51 21.62 -16.41
N PHE A 722 -8.77 21.69 -16.82
CA PHE A 722 -9.49 22.89 -17.19
C PHE A 722 -10.61 23.16 -16.19
N GLU A 723 -10.84 24.42 -15.84
CA GLU A 723 -12.04 24.84 -15.11
C GLU A 723 -13.16 25.16 -16.10
N ARG A 724 -14.35 24.60 -15.87
CA ARG A 724 -15.54 24.90 -16.67
C ARG A 724 -16.08 26.28 -16.30
N LYS A 725 -16.09 27.20 -17.27
CA LYS A 725 -16.56 28.59 -17.11
C LYS A 725 -17.82 28.86 -17.90
N ASN A 726 -18.45 30.01 -17.61
CA ASN A 726 -19.58 30.53 -18.38
C ASN A 726 -20.75 29.52 -18.51
N GLY A 727 -21.05 28.82 -17.42
CA GLY A 727 -22.09 27.79 -17.41
C GLY A 727 -21.72 26.51 -18.18
N GLY A 728 -20.43 26.30 -18.46
CA GLY A 728 -19.88 25.08 -19.06
C GLY A 728 -19.52 25.20 -20.55
N VAL A 729 -19.80 26.33 -21.18
CA VAL A 729 -19.50 26.56 -22.60
C VAL A 729 -18.02 26.85 -22.86
N ASP A 730 -17.26 27.18 -21.82
CA ASP A 730 -15.88 27.61 -21.91
C ASP A 730 -14.98 26.83 -20.94
N LEU A 731 -13.69 26.73 -21.26
CA LEU A 731 -12.70 25.95 -20.52
C LEU A 731 -11.42 26.76 -20.36
N ASP A 732 -11.06 27.11 -19.12
CA ASP A 732 -9.79 27.76 -18.80
C ASP A 732 -8.79 26.70 -18.31
N GLU A 733 -7.62 26.58 -18.94
CA GLU A 733 -6.54 25.73 -18.40
C GLU A 733 -6.07 26.31 -17.07
N ILE A 734 -6.11 25.50 -16.01
CA ILE A 734 -5.71 25.94 -14.67
C ILE A 734 -4.43 25.25 -14.17
N VAL A 735 -4.14 24.05 -14.67
CA VAL A 735 -2.90 23.33 -14.35
C VAL A 735 -2.62 22.22 -15.37
N SER A 736 -1.35 21.95 -15.62
CA SER A 736 -0.85 20.85 -16.45
C SER A 736 0.27 20.09 -15.76
N LEU A 737 0.42 18.81 -16.09
CA LEU A 737 1.45 17.94 -15.54
C LEU A 737 2.03 17.04 -16.65
N LYS A 738 3.35 17.19 -16.86
CA LYS A 738 4.14 16.33 -17.74
C LYS A 738 4.67 15.09 -17.02
N GLY A 739 5.09 14.09 -17.78
CA GLY A 739 5.61 12.81 -17.29
C GLY A 739 4.55 11.76 -17.02
N VAL A 740 3.28 12.03 -17.34
CA VAL A 740 2.19 11.06 -17.31
C VAL A 740 2.06 10.47 -18.71
N GLN A 741 2.59 9.27 -18.91
CA GLN A 741 2.71 8.70 -20.26
C GLN A 741 1.36 8.23 -20.77
N ASN A 742 1.04 8.64 -21.99
CA ASN A 742 -0.04 8.12 -22.83
C ASN A 742 -1.44 8.08 -22.16
N PRO A 743 -1.89 9.13 -21.44
CA PRO A 743 -3.16 9.12 -20.70
C PRO A 743 -4.38 8.95 -21.63
N THR A 744 -5.28 8.03 -21.28
CA THR A 744 -6.45 7.68 -22.11
C THR A 744 -7.79 7.72 -21.39
N HIS A 745 -7.85 7.56 -20.07
CA HIS A 745 -9.09 7.64 -19.30
C HIS A 745 -8.79 8.05 -17.86
N PHE A 746 -9.78 8.61 -17.15
CA PHE A 746 -9.59 9.18 -15.83
C PHE A 746 -10.70 8.80 -14.86
N HIS A 747 -10.36 8.67 -13.58
CA HIS A 747 -11.33 8.46 -12.52
C HIS A 747 -10.92 9.19 -11.24
N TRP A 748 -11.82 10.00 -10.68
CA TRP A 748 -11.60 10.69 -9.41
C TRP A 748 -11.94 9.75 -8.27
N LEU A 749 -10.97 9.49 -7.39
CA LEU A 749 -11.18 8.68 -6.19
C LEU A 749 -11.96 9.48 -5.14
N PRO A 750 -12.78 8.80 -4.32
CA PRO A 750 -13.46 9.45 -3.20
C PRO A 750 -12.43 10.02 -2.22
N GLN A 751 -12.76 11.14 -1.60
CA GLN A 751 -11.94 11.71 -0.52
C GLN A 751 -12.05 10.81 0.72
N SER A 752 -10.94 10.65 1.45
CA SER A 752 -10.96 10.04 2.78
C SER A 752 -11.73 10.94 3.73
N GLU A 753 -12.79 10.42 4.37
CA GLU A 753 -13.53 11.12 5.44
C GLU A 753 -12.65 11.46 6.65
#